data_AF-A0A6I3M8U5-F1
#
_entry.id   AF-A0A6I3M8U5-F1
#
_cell.length_a   1.000
_cell.length_b   1.000
_cell.length_c   1.000
_cell.angle_alpha   90.00
_cell.angle_beta   90.00
_cell.angle_gamma   90.00
#
_symmetry.space_group_name_H-M   'P 1'
#
loop_
_entity.id
_entity.type
_entity.pdbx_description
1 polymer ?
#
loop_
_entity_poly.entity_id
_entity_poly.type
_entity_poly.pdbx_seq_one_letter_code
_entity_poly.pdbx_strand_id
1 'polypeptide(L)'
;MLQRQGAPPVAPVVAFKPAATLTTLTLGELDDYARDRPDWMTDPALSAATRRDLMDLLRWARRGAPAPMDPCRPFTCADLVAQSATDRRDLEVFARASQRKDSAEPPDGTTALADAVKLGGTIRELETRLPKADLHRGLGGTDEAKAELGVLSGSGRAADLASYFRRAHAYLEADTGRDSKSYREWGADPAAYIGKVPDVRNLHRFQEALLKQLITNRADRSRSKPLLIILHTGTDHNGAFHDDAQLTDVVTNAANLALMIEGATTLEAAGARLTALARTYGQAGRVKQVMLAGHGGPTGIELAGRPGAPDSAASDAPGTTSRRRTERFIRGLVAVMAPGPDARIVLNACLTAAEPVADNLPANPALARATILHSLTTNPSIATLIRNMAGGRTVEGNVASVGPGSYITAAGELHQTIPGDEAAASTNPADYVEKGHEPEGAARSLVVLWARDAAAATAAMTARKGHGFTSYGDVVIAEIFDVFESTGDISGLARVAEQSSRGLSEFHDSDHQTPGEIWGMENAAAFESKLAPKIRAIGSIGAGGRVALDQVRLGPDPTRVAAITGIVQAATSLDALRKHLSDEWLATRIVDLLPHASAAAPTRAHIMLGGATWPHAHTEGFFRANAGGGTRLRPPAGESVDRLTDADPSENTILTKLGIVRTAPTPPAAGGGAVAAVESLSKVGRTTPAWLNVREGPDLATARVDVLPRGARIDIIGQSGAWFAVLFGGHMRYVSKRYVVVLP
;
A
#
# COMPACT_ATOMS: atom_id res chain seq x y z
N MET A 1 -39.35 45.69 -58.22
CA MET A 1 -38.39 44.58 -58.20
C MET A 1 -38.19 44.14 -56.75
N LEU A 2 -38.80 43.03 -56.35
CA LEU A 2 -38.59 42.40 -55.04
C LEU A 2 -37.39 41.45 -55.16
N GLN A 3 -36.26 41.78 -54.54
CA GLN A 3 -35.14 40.85 -54.39
C GLN A 3 -35.41 39.92 -53.21
N ARG A 4 -35.42 38.61 -53.50
CA ARG A 4 -35.45 37.52 -52.50
C ARG A 4 -34.18 37.59 -51.65
N GLN A 5 -34.32 37.75 -50.34
CA GLN A 5 -33.25 37.45 -49.40
C GLN A 5 -32.99 35.94 -49.41
N GLY A 6 -31.77 35.56 -49.78
CA GLY A 6 -31.30 34.17 -49.73
C GLY A 6 -31.25 33.67 -48.29
N ALA A 7 -31.58 32.39 -48.10
CA ALA A 7 -31.47 31.71 -46.82
C ALA A 7 -30.02 31.79 -46.27
N PRO A 8 -29.83 31.88 -44.94
CA PRO A 8 -28.50 31.87 -44.34
C PRO A 8 -27.76 30.57 -44.68
N PRO A 9 -26.42 30.60 -44.82
CA PRO A 9 -25.63 29.41 -45.10
C PRO A 9 -25.77 28.41 -43.95
N VAL A 10 -26.14 27.18 -44.30
CA VAL A 10 -26.17 26.03 -43.39
C VAL A 10 -24.74 25.82 -42.88
N ALA A 11 -24.55 25.80 -41.55
CA ALA A 11 -23.26 25.46 -40.96
C ALA A 11 -22.77 24.12 -41.53
N PRO A 12 -21.47 23.98 -41.87
CA PRO A 12 -20.96 22.75 -42.48
C PRO A 12 -21.28 21.58 -41.55
N VAL A 13 -22.00 20.59 -42.07
CA VAL A 13 -22.26 19.33 -41.36
C VAL A 13 -20.90 18.69 -41.10
N VAL A 14 -20.52 18.60 -39.83
CA VAL A 14 -19.29 17.90 -39.44
C VAL A 14 -19.39 16.47 -39.97
N ALA A 15 -18.49 16.11 -40.88
CA ALA A 15 -18.49 14.80 -41.52
C ALA A 15 -18.28 13.69 -40.47
N PHE A 16 -18.95 12.57 -40.65
CA PHE A 16 -18.70 11.38 -39.84
C PHE A 16 -17.25 10.92 -40.01
N LYS A 17 -16.67 10.36 -38.95
CA LYS A 17 -15.39 9.63 -39.08
C LYS A 17 -15.60 8.45 -40.03
N PRO A 18 -14.64 8.15 -40.92
CA PRO A 18 -14.76 7.01 -41.82
C PRO A 18 -15.03 5.71 -41.06
N ALA A 19 -15.94 4.87 -41.57
CA ALA A 19 -16.35 3.64 -40.89
C ALA A 19 -15.16 2.71 -40.56
N ALA A 20 -14.16 2.63 -41.45
CA ALA A 20 -12.93 1.86 -41.23
C ALA A 20 -12.07 2.39 -40.08
N THR A 21 -12.17 3.68 -39.75
CA THR A 21 -11.44 4.30 -38.65
C THR A 21 -12.10 4.02 -37.30
N LEU A 22 -13.42 3.77 -37.25
CA LEU A 22 -14.13 3.52 -35.99
C LEU A 22 -13.71 2.22 -35.31
N THR A 23 -13.35 1.19 -36.07
CA THR A 23 -12.88 -0.08 -35.51
C THR A 23 -11.43 -0.01 -35.02
N THR A 24 -10.65 0.94 -35.53
CA THR A 24 -9.26 1.17 -35.10
C THR A 24 -9.15 2.15 -33.93
N LEU A 25 -10.24 2.83 -33.57
CA LEU A 25 -10.30 3.64 -32.35
C LEU A 25 -10.12 2.74 -31.12
N THR A 26 -9.50 3.30 -30.10
CA THR A 26 -9.59 2.78 -28.74
C THR A 26 -11.02 2.89 -28.22
N LEU A 27 -11.38 2.09 -27.21
CA LEU A 27 -12.68 2.16 -26.57
C LEU A 27 -12.96 3.56 -26.02
N GLY A 28 -11.95 4.21 -25.45
CA GLY A 28 -12.05 5.58 -24.96
C GLY A 28 -12.37 6.58 -26.07
N GLU A 29 -11.66 6.52 -27.20
CA GLU A 29 -11.91 7.39 -28.35
C GLU A 29 -13.29 7.16 -28.99
N LEU A 30 -13.76 5.90 -29.02
CA LEU A 30 -15.11 5.60 -29.47
C LEU A 30 -16.17 6.20 -28.53
N ASP A 31 -15.97 6.06 -27.21
CA ASP A 31 -16.86 6.60 -26.19
C ASP A 31 -16.95 8.13 -26.26
N ASP A 32 -15.81 8.79 -26.45
CA ASP A 32 -15.71 10.26 -26.60
C ASP A 32 -16.36 10.70 -27.92
N TYR A 33 -16.08 10.02 -29.03
CA TYR A 33 -16.74 10.29 -30.31
C TYR A 33 -18.26 10.10 -30.22
N ALA A 34 -18.73 9.08 -29.51
CA ALA A 34 -20.15 8.83 -29.30
C ALA A 34 -20.82 9.90 -28.42
N ARG A 35 -20.07 10.57 -27.53
CA ARG A 35 -20.54 11.72 -26.74
C ARG A 35 -20.59 13.00 -27.57
N ASP A 36 -19.56 13.26 -28.36
CA ASP A 36 -19.45 14.46 -29.20
C ASP A 36 -20.41 14.43 -30.39
N ARG A 37 -20.70 13.24 -30.92
CA ARG A 37 -21.58 13.03 -32.08
C ARG A 37 -22.64 11.96 -31.79
N PRO A 38 -23.70 12.25 -30.99
CA PRO A 38 -24.68 11.24 -30.55
C PRO A 38 -25.42 10.45 -31.66
N ASP A 39 -25.49 11.00 -32.87
CA ASP A 39 -26.09 10.42 -34.07
C ASP A 39 -25.08 9.76 -35.01
N TRP A 40 -23.84 9.51 -34.59
CA TRP A 40 -22.80 8.83 -35.37
C TRP A 40 -23.26 7.50 -35.99
N MET A 41 -24.21 6.83 -35.33
CA MET A 41 -24.82 5.56 -35.77
C MET A 41 -25.70 5.69 -37.02
N THR A 42 -26.07 6.92 -37.39
CA THR A 42 -26.90 7.21 -38.56
C THR A 42 -26.08 7.32 -39.85
N ASP A 43 -24.75 7.19 -39.76
CA ASP A 43 -23.87 7.18 -40.93
C ASP A 43 -24.26 6.05 -41.90
N PRO A 44 -24.67 6.37 -43.14
CA PRO A 44 -25.01 5.36 -44.14
C PRO A 44 -23.78 4.55 -44.60
N ALA A 45 -22.56 5.06 -44.41
CA ALA A 45 -21.32 4.35 -44.72
C ALA A 45 -20.98 3.27 -43.67
N LEU A 46 -21.61 3.30 -42.50
CA LEU A 46 -21.40 2.31 -41.44
C LEU A 46 -22.26 1.06 -41.68
N SER A 47 -21.60 -0.09 -41.89
CA SER A 47 -22.30 -1.36 -42.11
C SER A 47 -23.18 -1.75 -40.91
N ALA A 48 -24.28 -2.47 -41.18
CA ALA A 48 -25.19 -2.92 -40.12
C ALA A 48 -24.53 -3.89 -39.11
N ALA A 49 -23.49 -4.62 -39.52
CA ALA A 49 -22.72 -5.49 -38.65
C ALA A 49 -21.82 -4.68 -37.72
N THR A 50 -20.94 -3.84 -38.27
CA THR A 50 -20.05 -2.95 -37.50
C THR A 50 -20.82 -2.06 -36.53
N ARG A 51 -21.95 -1.52 -36.98
CA ARG A 51 -22.85 -0.72 -36.14
C ARG A 51 -23.30 -1.47 -34.89
N ARG A 52 -23.71 -2.73 -35.05
CA ARG A 52 -24.16 -3.59 -33.95
C ARG A 52 -23.02 -3.89 -32.98
N ASP A 53 -21.87 -4.28 -33.52
CA ASP A 53 -20.70 -4.68 -32.73
C ASP A 53 -20.20 -3.52 -31.84
N LEU A 54 -20.06 -2.32 -32.41
CA LEU A 54 -19.63 -1.14 -31.66
C LEU A 54 -20.67 -0.70 -30.62
N MET A 55 -21.96 -0.86 -30.92
CA MET A 55 -23.03 -0.54 -29.96
C MET A 55 -23.07 -1.51 -28.80
N ASP A 56 -22.91 -2.81 -29.08
CA ASP A 56 -22.85 -3.85 -28.06
C ASP A 56 -21.57 -3.74 -27.23
N LEU A 57 -20.46 -3.29 -27.84
CA LEU A 57 -19.25 -2.94 -27.12
C LEU A 57 -19.46 -1.77 -26.15
N LEU A 58 -20.04 -0.65 -26.59
CA LEU A 58 -20.34 0.48 -25.69
C LEU A 58 -21.34 0.11 -24.59
N ARG A 59 -22.32 -0.73 -24.88
CA ARG A 59 -23.24 -1.28 -23.86
C ARG A 59 -22.49 -2.08 -22.81
N TRP A 60 -21.63 -3.00 -23.25
CA TRP A 60 -20.80 -3.79 -22.36
C TRP A 60 -19.89 -2.90 -21.51
N ALA A 61 -19.20 -1.94 -22.13
CA ALA A 61 -18.26 -1.07 -21.44
C ALA A 61 -18.92 -0.11 -20.44
N ARG A 62 -20.15 0.34 -20.70
CA ARG A 62 -20.90 1.29 -19.85
C ARG A 62 -21.78 0.61 -18.79
N ARG A 63 -21.86 -0.73 -18.74
CA ARG A 63 -22.71 -1.46 -17.78
C ARG A 63 -21.98 -1.80 -16.48
N GLY A 64 -22.75 -1.97 -15.41
CA GLY A 64 -22.23 -2.39 -14.11
C GLY A 64 -21.74 -1.21 -13.26
N ALA A 65 -21.37 -1.52 -12.03
CA ALA A 65 -20.81 -0.56 -11.07
C ALA A 65 -19.73 -1.28 -10.26
N PRO A 66 -18.42 -1.10 -10.56
CA PRO A 66 -17.88 -0.25 -11.61
C PRO A 66 -18.08 -0.83 -13.02
N ALA A 67 -18.04 0.05 -14.02
CA ALA A 67 -18.18 -0.33 -15.41
C ALA A 67 -16.82 -0.65 -16.05
N PRO A 68 -16.72 -1.53 -17.07
CA PRO A 68 -15.45 -1.83 -17.74
C PRO A 68 -14.81 -0.66 -18.49
N MET A 69 -15.56 0.42 -18.75
CA MET A 69 -15.13 1.56 -19.57
C MET A 69 -13.71 2.01 -19.23
N ASP A 70 -13.46 2.43 -17.99
CA ASP A 70 -12.21 3.11 -17.62
C ASP A 70 -10.96 2.21 -17.76
N PRO A 71 -10.92 0.98 -17.21
CA PRO A 71 -9.76 0.11 -17.36
C PRO A 71 -9.57 -0.44 -18.77
N CYS A 72 -10.63 -0.48 -19.58
CA CYS A 72 -10.56 -0.97 -20.97
C CYS A 72 -10.41 0.15 -22.00
N ARG A 73 -10.37 1.43 -21.60
CA ARG A 73 -10.23 2.58 -22.53
C ARG A 73 -9.09 2.42 -23.55
N PRO A 74 -7.88 1.94 -23.17
CA PRO A 74 -6.74 1.90 -24.10
C PRO A 74 -6.86 0.84 -25.21
N PHE A 75 -7.74 -0.15 -25.07
CA PHE A 75 -7.82 -1.26 -26.02
C PHE A 75 -8.63 -0.88 -27.27
N THR A 76 -8.23 -1.39 -28.43
CA THR A 76 -8.92 -1.09 -29.69
C THR A 76 -10.31 -1.74 -29.74
N CYS A 77 -11.23 -1.08 -30.41
CA CYS A 77 -12.60 -1.59 -30.58
C CYS A 77 -12.61 -2.92 -31.34
N ALA A 78 -11.78 -3.06 -32.38
CA ALA A 78 -11.64 -4.31 -33.13
C ALA A 78 -11.21 -5.48 -32.22
N ASP A 79 -10.18 -5.27 -31.39
CA ASP A 79 -9.66 -6.32 -30.53
C ASP A 79 -10.65 -6.72 -29.45
N LEU A 80 -11.36 -5.75 -28.85
CA LEU A 80 -12.41 -6.01 -27.85
C LEU A 80 -13.63 -6.72 -28.44
N VAL A 81 -14.03 -6.37 -29.67
CA VAL A 81 -15.13 -7.05 -30.36
C VAL A 81 -14.77 -8.52 -30.63
N ALA A 82 -13.53 -8.80 -31.00
CA ALA A 82 -13.04 -10.14 -31.30
C ALA A 82 -12.95 -11.08 -30.08
N GLN A 83 -13.04 -10.56 -28.85
CA GLN A 83 -12.95 -11.36 -27.62
C GLN A 83 -14.12 -12.33 -27.46
N SER A 84 -13.81 -13.55 -27.00
CA SER A 84 -14.82 -14.56 -26.68
C SER A 84 -15.70 -14.15 -25.50
N ALA A 85 -16.81 -14.86 -25.28
CA ALA A 85 -17.65 -14.61 -24.11
C ALA A 85 -16.91 -14.84 -22.77
N THR A 86 -15.96 -15.79 -22.74
CA THR A 86 -15.13 -16.06 -21.57
C THR A 86 -14.14 -14.91 -21.35
N ASP A 87 -13.45 -14.48 -22.40
CA ASP A 87 -12.47 -13.39 -22.30
C ASP A 87 -13.15 -12.07 -21.89
N ARG A 88 -14.36 -11.80 -22.40
CA ARG A 88 -15.16 -10.65 -21.96
C ARG A 88 -15.52 -10.71 -20.48
N ARG A 89 -15.79 -11.90 -19.93
CA ARG A 89 -16.05 -12.09 -18.50
C ARG A 89 -14.78 -11.89 -17.67
N ASP A 90 -13.64 -12.33 -18.18
CA ASP A 90 -12.35 -12.11 -17.53
C ASP A 90 -11.98 -10.62 -17.55
N LEU A 91 -12.24 -9.91 -18.65
CA LEU A 91 -12.09 -8.44 -18.72
C LEU A 91 -13.01 -7.70 -17.73
N GLU A 92 -14.21 -8.18 -17.48
CA GLU A 92 -15.08 -7.62 -16.43
C GLU A 92 -14.47 -7.79 -15.04
N VAL A 93 -13.84 -8.94 -14.77
CA VAL A 93 -13.14 -9.20 -13.51
C VAL A 93 -11.91 -8.30 -13.38
N PHE A 94 -11.10 -8.20 -14.43
CA PHE A 94 -9.96 -7.28 -14.51
C PHE A 94 -10.41 -5.84 -14.24
N ALA A 95 -11.39 -5.34 -14.99
CA ALA A 95 -11.83 -3.95 -14.86
C ALA A 95 -12.46 -3.67 -13.49
N ARG A 96 -13.20 -4.63 -12.93
CA ARG A 96 -13.71 -4.53 -11.55
C ARG A 96 -12.56 -4.49 -10.55
N ALA A 97 -11.56 -5.36 -10.68
CA ALA A 97 -10.41 -5.41 -9.77
C ALA A 97 -9.54 -4.16 -9.84
N SER A 98 -9.34 -3.56 -11.03
CA SER A 98 -8.64 -2.28 -11.19
C SER A 98 -9.34 -1.09 -10.51
N GLN A 99 -10.63 -1.24 -10.16
CA GLN A 99 -11.46 -0.16 -9.63
C GLN A 99 -11.92 -0.42 -8.19
N ARG A 100 -12.05 -1.69 -7.80
CA ARG A 100 -12.43 -2.11 -6.44
C ARG A 100 -11.19 -2.65 -5.74
N LYS A 101 -10.70 -1.91 -4.75
CA LYS A 101 -9.64 -2.32 -3.82
C LYS A 101 -10.18 -3.32 -2.78
N ASP A 102 -10.82 -4.39 -3.24
CA ASP A 102 -11.56 -5.35 -2.40
C ASP A 102 -11.08 -6.80 -2.54
N SER A 103 -10.09 -7.06 -3.39
CA SER A 103 -9.53 -8.37 -3.78
C SER A 103 -8.10 -8.19 -4.30
N ALA A 104 -7.54 -9.20 -4.97
CA ALA A 104 -6.30 -9.05 -5.73
C ALA A 104 -6.45 -7.95 -6.79
N GLU A 105 -5.41 -7.12 -6.95
CA GLU A 105 -5.43 -5.95 -7.82
C GLU A 105 -4.41 -6.12 -8.96
N PRO A 106 -4.81 -5.92 -10.23
CA PRO A 106 -3.87 -6.00 -11.34
C PRO A 106 -2.86 -4.84 -11.31
N PRO A 107 -1.67 -5.00 -11.94
CA PRO A 107 -0.74 -3.89 -12.16
C PRO A 107 -1.39 -2.68 -12.82
N ASP A 108 -1.11 -1.50 -12.27
CA ASP A 108 -1.53 -0.23 -12.85
C ASP A 108 -0.92 -0.06 -14.25
N GLY A 109 -1.64 0.60 -15.15
CA GLY A 109 -1.15 0.85 -16.51
C GLY A 109 -1.04 -0.39 -17.41
N THR A 110 -1.77 -1.48 -17.13
CA THR A 110 -1.84 -2.64 -18.03
C THR A 110 -2.39 -2.24 -19.41
N THR A 111 -1.54 -2.19 -20.44
CA THR A 111 -1.89 -1.72 -21.80
C THR A 111 -2.08 -2.83 -22.84
N ALA A 112 -1.64 -4.05 -22.55
CA ALA A 112 -1.82 -5.19 -23.43
C ALA A 112 -3.14 -5.91 -23.13
N LEU A 113 -4.02 -6.05 -24.15
CA LEU A 113 -5.33 -6.70 -23.98
C LEU A 113 -5.19 -8.16 -23.51
N ALA A 114 -4.21 -8.90 -24.06
CA ALA A 114 -3.98 -10.29 -23.68
C ALA A 114 -3.63 -10.43 -22.18
N ASP A 115 -2.85 -9.49 -21.64
CA ASP A 115 -2.48 -9.48 -20.23
C ASP A 115 -3.69 -9.13 -19.36
N ALA A 116 -4.53 -8.17 -19.77
CA ALA A 116 -5.76 -7.83 -19.06
C ALA A 116 -6.74 -9.01 -18.99
N VAL A 117 -6.94 -9.73 -20.10
CA VAL A 117 -7.74 -10.97 -20.13
C VAL A 117 -7.15 -12.01 -19.18
N LYS A 118 -5.83 -12.24 -19.26
CA LYS A 118 -5.14 -13.24 -18.45
C LYS A 118 -5.23 -12.92 -16.95
N LEU A 119 -4.95 -11.67 -16.56
CA LEU A 119 -5.08 -11.18 -15.18
C LEU A 119 -6.51 -11.34 -14.65
N GLY A 120 -7.51 -10.99 -15.45
CA GLY A 120 -8.92 -11.20 -15.10
C GLY A 120 -9.26 -12.66 -14.82
N GLY A 121 -8.79 -13.56 -15.69
CA GLY A 121 -8.93 -15.01 -15.51
C GLY A 121 -8.20 -15.52 -14.25
N THR A 122 -6.98 -15.03 -14.00
CA THR A 122 -6.21 -15.35 -12.78
C THR A 122 -6.94 -14.90 -11.52
N ILE A 123 -7.40 -13.65 -11.46
CA ILE A 123 -8.13 -13.11 -10.29
C ILE A 123 -9.41 -13.91 -10.06
N ARG A 124 -10.17 -14.22 -11.12
CA ARG A 124 -11.37 -15.06 -11.01
C ARG A 124 -11.05 -16.44 -10.44
N GLU A 125 -9.96 -17.05 -10.89
CA GLU A 125 -9.52 -18.37 -10.41
C GLU A 125 -9.14 -18.33 -8.92
N LEU A 126 -8.43 -17.29 -8.48
CA LEU A 126 -8.06 -17.07 -7.08
C LEU A 126 -9.30 -16.86 -6.19
N GLU A 127 -10.23 -15.99 -6.61
CA GLU A 127 -11.46 -15.66 -5.88
C GLU A 127 -12.39 -16.86 -5.66
N THR A 128 -12.30 -17.90 -6.49
CA THR A 128 -13.10 -19.13 -6.30
C THR A 128 -12.62 -20.00 -5.15
N ARG A 129 -11.40 -19.77 -4.64
CA ARG A 129 -10.72 -20.65 -3.68
C ARG A 129 -10.27 -19.94 -2.41
N LEU A 130 -9.99 -18.64 -2.48
CA LEU A 130 -9.45 -17.85 -1.39
C LEU A 130 -10.35 -16.66 -1.03
N PRO A 131 -10.39 -16.23 0.25
CA PRO A 131 -11.09 -15.02 0.65
C PRO A 131 -10.53 -13.78 -0.02
N LYS A 132 -11.39 -12.87 -0.48
CA LYS A 132 -10.94 -11.65 -1.14
C LYS A 132 -10.07 -10.75 -0.26
N ALA A 133 -10.33 -10.70 1.05
CA ALA A 133 -9.51 -9.93 1.98
C ALA A 133 -8.05 -10.44 2.05
N ASP A 134 -7.83 -11.74 1.91
CA ASP A 134 -6.49 -12.32 1.85
C ASP A 134 -5.82 -12.01 0.51
N LEU A 135 -6.59 -12.07 -0.58
CA LEU A 135 -6.12 -11.67 -1.91
C LEU A 135 -5.74 -10.19 -1.99
N HIS A 136 -6.53 -9.31 -1.36
CA HIS A 136 -6.21 -7.89 -1.30
C HIS A 136 -4.94 -7.62 -0.49
N ARG A 137 -4.75 -8.32 0.63
CA ARG A 137 -3.52 -8.18 1.41
C ARG A 137 -2.30 -8.71 0.66
N GLY A 138 -2.34 -9.96 0.19
CA GLY A 138 -1.13 -10.60 -0.35
C GLY A 138 -0.91 -10.46 -1.85
N LEU A 139 -1.86 -9.95 -2.63
CA LEU A 139 -1.77 -9.82 -4.09
C LEU A 139 -2.46 -8.52 -4.58
N GLY A 140 -2.55 -7.53 -3.69
CA GLY A 140 -3.13 -6.21 -3.94
C GLY A 140 -2.59 -5.20 -2.92
N GLY A 141 -3.17 -4.00 -2.89
CA GLY A 141 -2.81 -2.96 -1.90
C GLY A 141 -1.53 -2.18 -2.17
N THR A 142 -0.44 -2.83 -2.59
CA THR A 142 0.86 -2.21 -2.94
C THR A 142 1.25 -2.47 -4.39
N ASP A 143 2.22 -1.72 -4.91
CA ASP A 143 2.69 -1.91 -6.28
C ASP A 143 3.51 -3.21 -6.44
N GLU A 144 4.23 -3.61 -5.39
CA GLU A 144 4.96 -4.87 -5.32
C GLU A 144 4.02 -6.08 -5.37
N ALA A 145 2.93 -6.06 -4.58
CA ALA A 145 1.95 -7.14 -4.59
C ALA A 145 1.19 -7.23 -5.93
N LYS A 146 0.82 -6.09 -6.52
CA LYS A 146 0.24 -6.06 -7.88
C LYS A 146 1.22 -6.64 -8.91
N ALA A 147 2.50 -6.29 -8.82
CA ALA A 147 3.53 -6.82 -9.72
C ALA A 147 3.68 -8.35 -9.58
N GLU A 148 3.69 -8.87 -8.36
CA GLU A 148 3.70 -10.32 -8.13
C GLU A 148 2.43 -11.02 -8.65
N LEU A 149 1.25 -10.39 -8.59
CA LEU A 149 0.05 -10.92 -9.27
C LEU A 149 0.28 -11.06 -10.79
N GLY A 150 0.95 -10.09 -11.40
CA GLY A 150 1.40 -10.16 -12.80
C GLY A 150 2.30 -11.36 -13.06
N VAL A 151 3.30 -11.59 -12.21
CA VAL A 151 4.21 -12.75 -12.31
C VAL A 151 3.46 -14.07 -12.12
N LEU A 152 2.57 -14.16 -11.13
CA LEU A 152 1.76 -15.34 -10.84
C LEU A 152 0.81 -15.68 -12.00
N SER A 153 0.17 -14.66 -12.58
CA SER A 153 -0.62 -14.78 -13.81
C SER A 153 0.26 -15.33 -14.94
N GLY A 154 1.44 -14.74 -15.13
CA GLY A 154 2.51 -15.18 -16.03
C GLY A 154 2.80 -16.68 -15.92
N SER A 155 3.00 -17.17 -14.70
CA SER A 155 3.49 -18.52 -14.42
C SER A 155 2.47 -19.64 -14.58
N GLY A 156 1.17 -19.32 -14.66
CA GLY A 156 0.09 -20.30 -14.74
C GLY A 156 -0.12 -21.13 -13.46
N ARG A 157 0.43 -20.70 -12.31
CA ARG A 157 0.39 -21.46 -11.04
C ARG A 157 -0.68 -20.97 -10.05
N ALA A 158 -1.54 -20.04 -10.46
CA ALA A 158 -2.57 -19.46 -9.59
C ALA A 158 -3.52 -20.50 -8.98
N ALA A 159 -3.94 -21.49 -9.76
CA ALA A 159 -4.80 -22.57 -9.29
C ALA A 159 -4.10 -23.44 -8.23
N ASP A 160 -2.82 -23.76 -8.45
CA ASP A 160 -2.01 -24.58 -7.55
C ASP A 160 -1.72 -23.84 -6.24
N LEU A 161 -1.35 -22.56 -6.33
CA LEU A 161 -1.19 -21.66 -5.18
C LEU A 161 -2.48 -21.64 -4.37
N ALA A 162 -3.61 -21.29 -4.98
CA ALA A 162 -4.87 -21.19 -4.26
C ALA A 162 -5.31 -22.52 -3.64
N SER A 163 -5.05 -23.64 -4.32
CA SER A 163 -5.29 -24.98 -3.78
C SER A 163 -4.39 -25.29 -2.57
N TYR A 164 -3.11 -24.93 -2.65
CA TYR A 164 -2.15 -25.09 -1.56
C TYR A 164 -2.55 -24.26 -0.33
N PHE A 165 -2.75 -22.95 -0.48
CA PHE A 165 -3.08 -22.06 0.64
C PHE A 165 -4.36 -22.50 1.34
N ARG A 166 -5.39 -22.89 0.57
CA ARG A 166 -6.63 -23.44 1.13
C ARG A 166 -6.42 -24.74 1.91
N ARG A 167 -5.64 -25.69 1.38
CA ARG A 167 -5.40 -27.01 2.02
C ARG A 167 -4.48 -26.93 3.23
N ALA A 168 -3.45 -26.09 3.17
CA ALA A 168 -2.52 -25.87 4.28
C ALA A 168 -3.11 -24.95 5.35
N HIS A 169 -4.23 -24.27 5.07
CA HIS A 169 -4.74 -23.15 5.86
C HIS A 169 -3.67 -22.07 6.07
N ALA A 170 -2.81 -21.87 5.07
CA ALA A 170 -1.73 -20.89 5.08
C ALA A 170 -2.28 -19.47 4.91
N TYR A 171 -1.51 -18.50 5.38
CA TYR A 171 -1.85 -17.09 5.34
C TYR A 171 -1.24 -16.45 4.10
N LEU A 172 -2.10 -15.84 3.28
CA LEU A 172 -1.72 -14.94 2.20
C LEU A 172 -1.96 -13.52 2.72
N GLU A 173 -0.90 -12.90 3.23
CA GLU A 173 -1.01 -11.62 3.94
C GLU A 173 0.16 -10.66 3.72
N ALA A 174 1.31 -11.16 3.23
CA ALA A 174 2.47 -10.34 2.97
C ALA A 174 2.14 -9.31 1.87
N ASP A 175 2.05 -8.05 2.27
CA ASP A 175 1.66 -6.91 1.43
C ASP A 175 2.63 -6.62 0.28
N THR A 176 3.76 -7.31 0.21
CA THR A 176 4.73 -7.28 -0.87
C THR A 176 4.53 -8.39 -1.92
N GLY A 177 3.54 -9.27 -1.74
CA GLY A 177 3.38 -10.47 -2.56
C GLY A 177 4.28 -11.64 -2.16
N ARG A 178 5.04 -11.51 -1.07
CA ARG A 178 6.10 -12.48 -0.71
C ARG A 178 5.59 -13.90 -0.50
N ASP A 179 4.40 -14.09 0.06
CA ASP A 179 3.78 -15.43 0.22
C ASP A 179 3.58 -16.15 -1.13
N SER A 180 3.11 -15.43 -2.16
CA SER A 180 2.97 -15.96 -3.52
C SER A 180 4.33 -16.33 -4.12
N LYS A 181 5.28 -15.38 -4.02
CA LYS A 181 6.63 -15.56 -4.54
C LYS A 181 7.32 -16.76 -3.92
N SER A 182 7.29 -16.88 -2.60
CA SER A 182 7.91 -18.00 -1.89
C SER A 182 7.29 -19.34 -2.25
N TYR A 183 5.96 -19.44 -2.38
CA TYR A 183 5.33 -20.66 -2.88
C TYR A 183 5.80 -21.03 -4.29
N ARG A 184 5.88 -20.03 -5.18
CA ARG A 184 6.26 -20.23 -6.58
C ARG A 184 7.72 -20.63 -6.73
N GLU A 185 8.61 -20.06 -5.90
CA GLU A 185 10.06 -20.22 -6.01
C GLU A 185 10.65 -21.33 -5.12
N TRP A 186 9.86 -21.97 -4.27
CA TRP A 186 10.31 -23.03 -3.34
C TRP A 186 10.99 -24.25 -4.01
N GLY A 187 10.89 -24.40 -5.33
CA GLY A 187 11.53 -25.45 -6.12
C GLY A 187 10.82 -26.81 -6.12
N ALA A 188 10.32 -27.26 -4.96
CA ALA A 188 9.47 -28.45 -4.82
C ALA A 188 8.00 -28.07 -4.49
N ASP A 189 7.11 -29.04 -4.23
CA ASP A 189 5.74 -28.77 -3.79
C ASP A 189 5.65 -28.80 -2.26
N PRO A 190 5.55 -27.63 -1.57
CA PRO A 190 5.39 -27.59 -0.11
C PRO A 190 4.12 -28.31 0.35
N ALA A 191 3.14 -28.56 -0.52
CA ALA A 191 1.96 -29.34 -0.16
C ALA A 191 2.28 -30.78 0.25
N ALA A 192 3.43 -31.33 -0.15
CA ALA A 192 3.89 -32.65 0.28
C ALA A 192 4.15 -32.76 1.80
N TYR A 193 4.24 -31.61 2.49
CA TYR A 193 4.50 -31.51 3.93
C TYR A 193 3.24 -31.25 4.77
N ILE A 194 2.09 -31.02 4.13
CA ILE A 194 0.81 -30.81 4.82
C ILE A 194 0.53 -32.02 5.72
N GLY A 195 0.26 -31.74 7.01
CA GLY A 195 -0.03 -32.74 8.02
C GLY A 195 1.20 -33.48 8.58
N LYS A 196 2.39 -33.34 7.98
CA LYS A 196 3.64 -33.97 8.47
C LYS A 196 4.34 -33.13 9.54
N VAL A 197 4.16 -31.81 9.50
CA VAL A 197 4.63 -30.85 10.50
C VAL A 197 3.43 -30.14 11.13
N PRO A 198 2.65 -30.81 12.00
CA PRO A 198 1.31 -30.35 12.41
C PRO A 198 1.31 -29.08 13.29
N ASP A 199 2.49 -28.60 13.72
CA ASP A 199 2.65 -27.35 14.46
C ASP A 199 3.24 -26.24 13.57
N VAL A 200 3.23 -26.41 12.25
CA VAL A 200 3.64 -25.39 11.27
C VAL A 200 2.59 -25.34 10.17
N ARG A 201 2.06 -24.13 9.94
CA ARG A 201 0.99 -23.80 9.00
C ARG A 201 1.57 -23.25 7.69
N ASN A 202 2.46 -22.27 7.79
CA ASN A 202 2.93 -21.48 6.64
C ASN A 202 4.15 -22.13 5.98
N LEU A 203 3.98 -23.36 5.49
CA LEU A 203 5.10 -24.22 5.03
C LEU A 203 5.99 -23.57 3.96
N HIS A 204 5.39 -22.78 3.07
CA HIS A 204 6.07 -22.09 1.96
C HIS A 204 7.10 -21.05 2.42
N ARG A 205 7.06 -20.63 3.70
CA ARG A 205 8.01 -19.66 4.27
C ARG A 205 9.34 -20.29 4.71
N PHE A 206 9.38 -21.62 4.91
CA PHE A 206 10.54 -22.30 5.49
C PHE A 206 11.27 -23.18 4.50
N GLN A 207 12.60 -23.29 4.64
CA GLN A 207 13.42 -24.16 3.80
C GLN A 207 13.02 -25.64 3.96
N GLU A 208 13.15 -26.40 2.87
CA GLU A 208 12.84 -27.83 2.87
C GLU A 208 13.66 -28.60 3.92
N ALA A 209 14.94 -28.21 4.12
CA ALA A 209 15.82 -28.80 5.13
C ALA A 209 15.26 -28.64 6.55
N LEU A 210 14.74 -27.45 6.89
CA LEU A 210 14.08 -27.19 8.16
C LEU A 210 12.88 -28.12 8.34
N LEU A 211 11.98 -28.19 7.35
CA LEU A 211 10.77 -29.02 7.43
C LEU A 211 11.10 -30.52 7.56
N LYS A 212 12.08 -31.02 6.80
CA LYS A 212 12.57 -32.40 6.91
C LYS A 212 13.12 -32.68 8.31
N GLN A 213 13.90 -31.76 8.86
CA GLN A 213 14.47 -31.93 10.19
C GLN A 213 13.40 -31.88 11.30
N LEU A 214 12.38 -31.03 11.18
CA LEU A 214 11.25 -31.02 12.13
C LEU A 214 10.53 -32.37 12.16
N ILE A 215 10.36 -33.03 11.01
CA ILE A 215 9.77 -34.37 10.94
C ILE A 215 10.65 -35.38 11.71
N THR A 216 11.96 -35.37 11.45
CA THR A 216 12.94 -36.23 12.13
C THR A 216 12.93 -36.00 13.64
N ASN A 217 13.02 -34.74 14.08
CA ASN A 217 13.02 -34.38 15.50
C ASN A 217 11.71 -34.80 16.18
N ARG A 218 10.57 -34.71 15.48
CA ARG A 218 9.28 -35.11 16.05
C ARG A 218 9.15 -36.62 16.27
N ALA A 219 9.87 -37.43 15.49
CA ALA A 219 9.92 -38.88 15.65
C ALA A 219 10.80 -39.30 16.84
N ASP A 220 11.83 -38.50 17.17
CA ASP A 220 12.70 -38.77 18.32
C ASP A 220 12.03 -38.43 19.65
N ARG A 221 11.58 -39.48 20.36
CA ARG A 221 11.03 -39.38 21.72
C ARG A 221 11.98 -39.91 22.80
N SER A 222 13.26 -40.10 22.46
CA SER A 222 14.27 -40.65 23.38
C SER A 222 14.55 -39.73 24.58
N ARG A 223 14.32 -38.42 24.42
CA ARG A 223 14.70 -37.38 25.39
C ARG A 223 16.21 -37.33 25.67
N SER A 224 17.02 -37.83 24.74
CA SER A 224 18.47 -37.88 24.89
C SER A 224 19.14 -36.52 24.77
N LYS A 225 18.55 -35.60 23.98
CA LYS A 225 19.08 -34.24 23.75
C LYS A 225 18.32 -33.16 24.53
N PRO A 226 18.94 -32.02 24.82
CA PRO A 226 18.26 -30.83 25.27
C PRO A 226 17.14 -30.42 24.30
N LEU A 227 15.96 -30.10 24.83
CA LEU A 227 14.84 -29.64 24.04
C LEU A 227 14.93 -28.13 23.81
N LEU A 228 14.90 -27.73 22.53
CA LEU A 228 14.77 -26.35 22.07
C LEU A 228 13.39 -26.18 21.43
N ILE A 229 12.63 -25.18 21.84
CA ILE A 229 11.35 -24.85 21.21
C ILE A 229 11.42 -23.46 20.58
N ILE A 230 11.06 -23.37 19.30
CA ILE A 230 10.84 -22.11 18.59
C ILE A 230 9.34 -21.84 18.64
N LEU A 231 8.93 -20.76 19.31
CA LEU A 231 7.59 -20.21 19.20
C LEU A 231 7.64 -19.06 18.21
N HIS A 232 7.09 -19.29 17.02
CA HIS A 232 7.14 -18.37 15.90
C HIS A 232 5.74 -17.85 15.59
N THR A 233 5.61 -16.56 15.34
CA THR A 233 4.33 -16.02 14.86
C THR A 233 3.93 -16.66 13.53
N GLY A 234 2.63 -16.80 13.31
CA GLY A 234 2.13 -17.14 11.98
C GLY A 234 1.87 -15.92 11.10
N THR A 235 1.78 -14.73 11.69
CA THR A 235 1.52 -13.48 10.98
C THR A 235 2.80 -12.93 10.38
N ASP A 236 2.76 -12.51 9.12
CA ASP A 236 3.89 -11.86 8.46
C ASP A 236 3.42 -10.86 7.41
N HIS A 237 3.04 -9.67 7.87
CA HIS A 237 2.38 -8.69 7.01
C HIS A 237 3.32 -8.07 5.97
N ASN A 238 4.64 -8.02 6.21
CA ASN A 238 5.64 -7.45 5.29
C ASN A 238 6.49 -8.50 4.57
N GLY A 239 6.34 -9.79 4.91
CA GLY A 239 7.08 -10.88 4.28
C GLY A 239 8.51 -11.06 4.82
N ALA A 240 8.78 -10.69 6.08
CA ALA A 240 10.09 -10.76 6.69
C ALA A 240 10.58 -12.19 6.99
N PHE A 241 9.66 -13.15 7.21
CA PHE A 241 9.98 -14.48 7.73
C PHE A 241 10.07 -15.56 6.66
N HIS A 242 10.66 -15.23 5.50
CA HIS A 242 10.73 -16.12 4.34
C HIS A 242 12.17 -16.55 4.04
N ASP A 243 12.38 -17.87 3.93
CA ASP A 243 13.65 -18.49 3.51
C ASP A 243 14.84 -18.18 4.45
N ASP A 244 14.58 -18.12 5.75
CA ASP A 244 15.62 -17.86 6.76
C ASP A 244 16.53 -19.09 6.98
N ALA A 245 17.73 -19.01 6.41
CA ALA A 245 18.78 -20.03 6.59
C ALA A 245 19.26 -20.14 8.05
N GLN A 246 19.28 -19.03 8.79
CA GLN A 246 19.76 -19.02 10.17
C GLN A 246 18.75 -19.67 11.11
N LEU A 247 17.44 -19.54 10.84
CA LEU A 247 16.42 -20.34 11.52
C LEU A 247 16.56 -21.84 11.20
N THR A 248 16.95 -22.17 9.96
CA THR A 248 17.24 -23.55 9.57
C THR A 248 18.44 -24.13 10.33
N ASP A 249 19.47 -23.33 10.57
CA ASP A 249 20.62 -23.73 11.40
C ASP A 249 20.21 -24.05 12.85
N VAL A 250 19.27 -23.29 13.43
CA VAL A 250 18.72 -23.57 14.77
C VAL A 250 18.05 -24.95 14.81
N VAL A 251 17.23 -25.26 13.79
CA VAL A 251 16.46 -26.52 13.75
C VAL A 251 17.34 -27.72 13.44
N THR A 252 18.38 -27.54 12.62
CA THR A 252 19.29 -28.59 12.15
C THR A 252 20.51 -28.82 13.04
N ASN A 253 20.76 -27.95 14.01
CA ASN A 253 21.85 -28.12 14.96
C ASN A 253 21.73 -29.45 15.75
N ALA A 254 22.73 -30.31 15.56
CA ALA A 254 22.70 -31.67 16.09
C ALA A 254 22.74 -31.77 17.64
N ALA A 255 23.15 -30.71 18.34
CA ALA A 255 23.22 -30.69 19.79
C ALA A 255 21.84 -30.62 20.46
N ASN A 256 20.81 -30.16 19.75
CA ASN A 256 19.46 -30.02 20.28
C ASN A 256 18.48 -30.98 19.62
N LEU A 257 17.38 -31.24 20.33
CA LEU A 257 16.13 -31.65 19.73
C LEU A 257 15.28 -30.39 19.54
N ALA A 258 15.26 -29.84 18.33
CA ALA A 258 14.53 -28.60 18.03
C ALA A 258 13.11 -28.91 17.51
N LEU A 259 12.11 -28.28 18.11
CA LEU A 259 10.72 -28.30 17.65
C LEU A 259 10.20 -26.88 17.46
N MET A 260 9.20 -26.73 16.59
CA MET A 260 8.61 -25.42 16.28
C MET A 260 7.11 -25.43 16.55
N ILE A 261 6.61 -24.30 17.03
CA ILE A 261 5.19 -23.97 17.13
C ILE A 261 5.00 -22.69 16.32
N GLU A 262 4.30 -22.80 15.19
CA GLU A 262 3.95 -21.73 14.27
C GLU A 262 2.46 -21.83 13.91
N GLY A 263 1.79 -20.68 13.76
CA GLY A 263 0.37 -20.64 13.42
C GLY A 263 -0.61 -20.90 14.58
N ALA A 264 -0.13 -20.82 15.83
CA ALA A 264 -1.00 -20.72 17.00
C ALA A 264 -1.87 -19.45 16.90
N THR A 265 -3.16 -19.56 17.19
CA THR A 265 -4.10 -18.42 17.03
C THR A 265 -4.20 -17.53 18.27
N THR A 266 -3.72 -18.00 19.42
CA THR A 266 -3.66 -17.24 20.68
C THR A 266 -2.40 -17.59 21.47
N LEU A 267 -1.95 -16.66 22.31
CA LEU A 267 -0.81 -16.83 23.20
C LEU A 267 -1.05 -17.98 24.20
N GLU A 268 -2.28 -18.16 24.68
CA GLU A 268 -2.67 -19.28 25.55
C GLU A 268 -2.52 -20.63 24.84
N ALA A 269 -2.97 -20.73 23.58
CA ALA A 269 -2.82 -21.96 22.80
C ALA A 269 -1.35 -22.29 22.54
N ALA A 270 -0.53 -21.28 22.23
CA ALA A 270 0.91 -21.41 22.10
C ALA A 270 1.57 -21.95 23.38
N GLY A 271 1.26 -21.34 24.54
CA GLY A 271 1.78 -21.77 25.84
C GLY A 271 1.35 -23.18 26.25
N ALA A 272 0.09 -23.54 25.99
CA ALA A 272 -0.42 -24.89 26.22
C ALA A 272 0.30 -25.92 25.35
N ARG A 273 0.55 -25.59 24.08
CA ARG A 273 1.28 -26.46 23.15
C ARG A 273 2.73 -26.64 23.56
N LEU A 274 3.41 -25.55 23.96
CA LEU A 274 4.77 -25.57 24.49
C LEU A 274 4.87 -26.51 25.70
N THR A 275 3.92 -26.41 26.64
CA THR A 275 3.85 -27.29 27.81
C THR A 275 3.70 -28.77 27.42
N ALA A 276 2.88 -29.07 26.41
CA ALA A 276 2.69 -30.44 25.93
C ALA A 276 3.96 -31.01 25.27
N LEU A 277 4.67 -30.19 24.49
CA LEU A 277 5.95 -30.59 23.88
C LEU A 277 7.03 -30.81 24.94
N ALA A 278 7.13 -29.91 25.92
CA ALA A 278 8.05 -30.05 27.05
C ALA A 278 7.92 -31.41 27.75
N ARG A 279 6.69 -31.78 28.10
CA ARG A 279 6.40 -33.06 28.77
C ARG A 279 6.71 -34.28 27.92
N THR A 280 6.56 -34.16 26.60
CA THR A 280 6.72 -35.29 25.67
C THR A 280 8.19 -35.53 25.32
N TYR A 281 8.91 -34.46 25.00
CA TYR A 281 10.22 -34.50 24.36
C TYR A 281 11.38 -34.05 25.27
N GLY A 282 11.08 -33.29 26.33
CA GLY A 282 12.08 -32.69 27.18
C GLY A 282 12.76 -33.66 28.13
N GLN A 283 14.06 -33.46 28.38
CA GLN A 283 14.76 -34.07 29.49
C GLN A 283 14.06 -33.69 30.81
N ALA A 284 13.71 -34.70 31.61
CA ALA A 284 12.86 -34.53 32.80
C ALA A 284 11.54 -33.76 32.54
N GLY A 285 11.04 -33.79 31.29
CA GLY A 285 9.83 -33.07 30.89
C GLY A 285 10.00 -31.54 30.79
N ARG A 286 11.24 -31.04 30.64
CA ARG A 286 11.56 -29.61 30.61
C ARG A 286 12.11 -29.14 29.28
N VAL A 287 11.89 -27.87 28.97
CA VAL A 287 12.51 -27.17 27.84
C VAL A 287 13.83 -26.57 28.29
N LYS A 288 14.92 -26.79 27.55
CA LYS A 288 16.21 -26.16 27.86
C LYS A 288 16.27 -24.74 27.31
N GLN A 289 15.80 -24.53 26.08
CA GLN A 289 15.93 -23.26 25.38
C GLN A 289 14.65 -22.91 24.63
N VAL A 290 14.27 -21.63 24.63
CA VAL A 290 13.13 -21.14 23.87
C VAL A 290 13.53 -19.94 23.03
N MET A 291 13.21 -19.99 21.74
CA MET A 291 13.21 -18.83 20.88
C MET A 291 11.77 -18.32 20.75
N LEU A 292 11.57 -17.03 20.99
CA LEU A 292 10.34 -16.29 20.73
C LEU A 292 10.60 -15.46 19.47
N ALA A 293 9.95 -15.76 18.35
CA ALA A 293 10.24 -15.16 17.05
C ALA A 293 8.99 -14.55 16.41
N GLY A 294 9.11 -13.33 15.91
CA GLY A 294 8.04 -12.63 15.20
C GLY A 294 8.30 -11.14 15.08
N HIS A 295 7.30 -10.39 14.63
CA HIS A 295 7.39 -8.93 14.60
C HIS A 295 7.45 -8.39 16.03
N GLY A 296 8.25 -7.36 16.26
CA GLY A 296 8.52 -6.88 17.62
C GLY A 296 8.73 -5.39 17.72
N GLY A 297 8.68 -4.92 18.95
CA GLY A 297 9.01 -3.56 19.36
C GLY A 297 9.41 -3.53 20.83
N PRO A 298 9.67 -2.33 21.38
CA PRO A 298 10.08 -2.16 22.78
C PRO A 298 9.15 -2.85 23.77
N THR A 299 7.83 -2.72 23.55
CA THR A 299 6.80 -3.19 24.48
C THR A 299 6.16 -4.51 24.08
N GLY A 300 6.60 -5.19 23.02
CA GLY A 300 5.95 -6.45 22.67
C GLY A 300 6.57 -7.23 21.52
N ILE A 301 6.12 -8.47 21.40
CA ILE A 301 6.51 -9.40 20.34
C ILE A 301 5.28 -10.22 19.92
N GLU A 302 5.03 -10.30 18.62
CA GLU A 302 3.99 -11.14 18.02
C GLU A 302 4.40 -12.61 18.12
N LEU A 303 3.53 -13.46 18.67
CA LEU A 303 3.85 -14.88 18.89
C LEU A 303 2.73 -15.83 18.45
N ALA A 304 1.56 -15.27 18.12
CA ALA A 304 0.38 -15.99 17.72
C ALA A 304 -0.53 -15.04 16.92
N GLY A 305 -1.66 -15.54 16.45
CA GLY A 305 -2.73 -14.72 15.88
C GLY A 305 -3.23 -15.21 14.54
N ARG A 306 -3.92 -14.31 13.85
CA ARG A 306 -4.46 -14.51 12.50
C ARG A 306 -4.10 -13.30 11.64
N PRO A 307 -4.17 -13.42 10.31
CA PRO A 307 -3.84 -12.30 9.44
C PRO A 307 -4.65 -11.05 9.79
N GLY A 308 -3.96 -9.93 9.97
CA GLY A 308 -4.55 -8.64 10.37
C GLY A 308 -5.06 -8.59 11.82
N ALA A 309 -4.79 -9.63 12.62
CA ALA A 309 -5.11 -9.71 14.04
C ALA A 309 -4.02 -10.51 14.78
N PRO A 310 -2.78 -9.98 14.85
CA PRO A 310 -1.70 -10.61 15.59
C PRO A 310 -2.03 -10.67 17.09
N ASP A 311 -1.45 -11.64 17.77
CA ASP A 311 -1.60 -11.85 19.20
C ASP A 311 -0.22 -11.85 19.89
N SER A 312 0.06 -10.74 20.57
CA SER A 312 1.39 -10.43 21.08
C SER A 312 1.54 -10.71 22.58
N ALA A 313 2.76 -11.06 22.98
CA ALA A 313 3.21 -10.85 24.35
C ALA A 313 3.60 -9.37 24.48
N ALA A 314 2.92 -8.65 25.37
CA ALA A 314 3.12 -7.21 25.57
C ALA A 314 3.49 -6.87 27.03
N SER A 315 4.37 -5.88 27.20
CA SER A 315 4.83 -5.31 28.46
C SER A 315 4.12 -4.00 28.82
N ASP A 316 2.87 -3.83 28.35
CA ASP A 316 1.97 -2.74 28.73
C ASP A 316 1.91 -2.49 30.24
N ALA A 317 1.33 -1.34 30.60
CA ALA A 317 1.19 -0.90 31.98
C ALA A 317 0.64 -2.01 32.92
N PRO A 318 1.18 -2.13 34.15
CA PRO A 318 0.71 -3.10 35.13
C PRO A 318 -0.80 -3.01 35.34
N GLY A 319 -1.47 -4.17 35.34
CA GLY A 319 -2.92 -4.25 35.55
C GLY A 319 -3.76 -4.10 34.28
N THR A 320 -3.18 -3.93 33.09
CA THR A 320 -3.93 -4.11 31.83
C THR A 320 -4.22 -5.59 31.58
N THR A 321 -5.21 -5.88 30.73
CA THR A 321 -5.58 -7.26 30.38
C THR A 321 -4.48 -7.95 29.57
N SER A 322 -3.88 -7.23 28.61
CA SER A 322 -2.72 -7.68 27.84
C SER A 322 -1.53 -8.01 28.75
N ARG A 323 -1.17 -7.11 29.67
CA ARG A 323 -0.08 -7.35 30.63
C ARG A 323 -0.33 -8.59 31.49
N ARG A 324 -1.54 -8.74 32.07
CA ARG A 324 -1.90 -9.94 32.85
C ARG A 324 -1.79 -11.23 32.02
N ARG A 325 -2.17 -11.18 30.74
CA ARG A 325 -2.07 -12.31 29.82
C ARG A 325 -0.62 -12.68 29.54
N THR A 326 0.22 -11.70 29.21
CA THR A 326 1.66 -11.88 29.01
C THR A 326 2.33 -12.48 30.23
N GLU A 327 2.08 -11.94 31.42
CA GLU A 327 2.68 -12.48 32.64
C GLU A 327 2.22 -13.91 32.95
N ARG A 328 0.96 -14.26 32.63
CA ARG A 328 0.47 -15.64 32.75
C ARG A 328 1.21 -16.56 31.78
N PHE A 329 1.40 -16.12 30.54
CA PHE A 329 2.19 -16.84 29.55
C PHE A 329 3.64 -17.04 30.03
N ILE A 330 4.31 -15.98 30.51
CA ILE A 330 5.70 -16.06 31.02
C ILE A 330 5.78 -17.01 32.22
N ARG A 331 4.83 -16.93 33.17
CA ARG A 331 4.77 -17.88 34.30
C ARG A 331 4.65 -19.33 33.82
N GLY A 332 3.81 -19.59 32.81
CA GLY A 332 3.67 -20.91 32.21
C GLY A 332 4.96 -21.40 31.53
N LEU A 333 5.59 -20.54 30.74
CA LEU A 333 6.87 -20.78 30.08
C LEU A 333 7.97 -21.13 31.11
N VAL A 334 8.17 -20.28 32.10
CA VAL A 334 9.22 -20.43 33.13
C VAL A 334 8.99 -21.69 33.96
N ALA A 335 7.73 -22.06 34.24
CA ALA A 335 7.40 -23.28 34.98
C ALA A 335 7.84 -24.56 34.26
N VAL A 336 7.87 -24.57 32.92
CA VAL A 336 8.23 -25.76 32.13
C VAL A 336 9.68 -25.75 31.62
N MET A 337 10.38 -24.63 31.73
CA MET A 337 11.80 -24.53 31.38
C MET A 337 12.72 -25.09 32.47
N ALA A 338 13.88 -25.66 32.11
CA ALA A 338 14.97 -25.99 33.04
C ALA A 338 15.42 -24.75 33.84
N PRO A 339 15.87 -24.89 35.11
CA PRO A 339 16.32 -23.75 35.91
C PRO A 339 17.78 -23.40 35.58
N GLY A 340 18.23 -22.23 36.06
CA GLY A 340 19.62 -21.79 35.97
C GLY A 340 19.97 -21.08 34.66
N PRO A 341 21.17 -20.46 34.61
CA PRO A 341 21.58 -19.56 33.53
C PRO A 341 21.77 -20.27 32.19
N ASP A 342 22.08 -21.56 32.21
CA ASP A 342 22.23 -22.38 31.00
C ASP A 342 20.90 -22.59 30.25
N ALA A 343 19.75 -22.30 30.86
CA ALA A 343 18.47 -22.30 30.18
C ALA A 343 18.20 -20.90 29.62
N ARG A 344 17.88 -20.82 28.32
CA ARG A 344 17.90 -19.58 27.55
C ARG A 344 16.54 -19.22 26.96
N ILE A 345 16.18 -17.95 27.02
CA ILE A 345 15.02 -17.36 26.32
C ILE A 345 15.57 -16.28 25.39
N VAL A 346 15.43 -16.48 24.08
CA VAL A 346 15.91 -15.54 23.07
C VAL A 346 14.72 -14.95 22.34
N LEU A 347 14.64 -13.62 22.29
CA LEU A 347 13.63 -12.85 21.58
C LEU A 347 14.22 -12.44 20.23
N ASN A 348 13.90 -13.20 19.18
CA ASN A 348 14.25 -12.89 17.81
C ASN A 348 13.19 -11.97 17.19
N ALA A 349 13.30 -10.68 17.51
CA ALA A 349 12.48 -9.61 16.97
C ALA A 349 13.13 -8.24 17.23
N CYS A 350 12.74 -7.23 16.43
CA CYS A 350 13.23 -5.86 16.55
C CYS A 350 12.92 -5.24 17.92
N LEU A 351 13.87 -4.46 18.45
CA LEU A 351 13.74 -3.56 19.60
C LEU A 351 13.24 -4.20 20.92
N THR A 352 13.14 -5.52 21.01
CA THR A 352 12.58 -6.22 22.18
C THR A 352 13.33 -5.98 23.49
N ALA A 353 14.61 -5.60 23.42
CA ALA A 353 15.43 -5.20 24.55
C ALA A 353 15.66 -3.69 24.64
N ALA A 354 15.17 -2.90 23.68
CA ALA A 354 15.17 -1.45 23.78
C ALA A 354 14.13 -1.01 24.83
N GLU A 355 14.55 -0.25 25.82
CA GLU A 355 13.60 0.26 26.82
C GLU A 355 12.67 1.31 26.19
N PRO A 356 11.35 1.26 26.47
CA PRO A 356 10.42 2.30 26.04
C PRO A 356 10.80 3.64 26.67
N VAL A 357 10.75 4.71 25.88
CA VAL A 357 11.03 6.08 26.34
C VAL A 357 9.81 6.96 26.12
N ALA A 358 9.60 7.95 26.99
CA ALA A 358 8.47 8.86 26.87
C ALA A 358 8.78 10.00 25.90
N ASP A 359 7.83 10.33 25.03
CA ASP A 359 7.93 11.43 24.07
C ASP A 359 7.47 12.79 24.67
N ASN A 360 7.08 12.83 25.94
CA ASN A 360 6.57 14.01 26.62
C ASN A 360 7.24 14.27 27.98
N LEU A 361 8.57 14.26 28.01
CA LEU A 361 9.32 14.51 29.23
C LEU A 361 9.17 15.95 29.76
N PRO A 362 9.20 16.16 31.08
CA PRO A 362 9.27 17.49 31.69
C PRO A 362 10.52 18.25 31.24
N ALA A 363 10.39 19.56 31.00
CA ALA A 363 11.53 20.42 30.63
C ALA A 363 12.64 20.48 31.71
N ASN A 364 12.30 20.24 32.97
CA ASN A 364 13.29 20.18 34.06
C ASN A 364 14.07 18.85 33.97
N PRO A 365 15.41 18.87 33.81
CA PRO A 365 16.20 17.64 33.65
C PRO A 365 16.12 16.66 34.83
N ALA A 366 15.99 17.15 36.06
CA ALA A 366 15.86 16.28 37.23
C ALA A 366 14.50 15.56 37.25
N LEU A 367 13.42 16.25 36.86
CA LEU A 367 12.10 15.65 36.71
C LEU A 367 12.03 14.71 35.50
N ALA A 368 12.67 15.07 34.38
CA ALA A 368 12.82 14.19 33.22
C ALA A 368 13.54 12.89 33.61
N ARG A 369 14.68 13.00 34.30
CA ARG A 369 15.42 11.85 34.83
C ARG A 369 14.56 10.98 35.73
N ALA A 370 13.85 11.58 36.69
CA ALA A 370 12.96 10.83 37.57
C ALA A 370 11.83 10.13 36.81
N THR A 371 11.28 10.77 35.78
CA THR A 371 10.23 10.22 34.91
C THR A 371 10.74 9.02 34.12
N ILE A 372 11.92 9.14 33.50
CA ILE A 372 12.56 8.03 32.77
C ILE A 372 12.80 6.86 33.72
N LEU A 373 13.47 7.09 34.86
CA LEU A 373 13.77 6.04 35.83
C LEU A 373 12.51 5.36 36.38
N HIS A 374 11.43 6.12 36.59
CA HIS A 374 10.13 5.54 36.96
C HIS A 374 9.59 4.64 35.85
N SER A 375 9.58 5.10 34.60
CA SER A 375 9.09 4.33 33.45
C SER A 375 9.84 3.01 33.25
N LEU A 376 11.16 2.99 33.44
CA LEU A 376 11.98 1.77 33.37
C LEU A 376 11.55 0.69 34.37
N THR A 377 10.86 1.07 35.45
CA THR A 377 10.34 0.12 36.44
C THR A 377 8.88 -0.26 36.19
N THR A 378 8.06 0.67 35.69
CA THR A 378 6.62 0.45 35.51
C THR A 378 6.28 -0.12 34.13
N ASN A 379 6.96 0.34 33.08
CA ASN A 379 6.74 -0.02 31.68
C ASN A 379 8.07 -0.48 31.04
N PRO A 380 8.69 -1.55 31.55
CA PRO A 380 9.95 -2.04 30.99
C PRO A 380 9.75 -2.60 29.58
N SER A 381 10.85 -2.77 28.84
CA SER A 381 10.85 -3.55 27.61
C SER A 381 10.32 -4.96 27.83
N ILE A 382 9.84 -5.60 26.75
CA ILE A 382 9.36 -6.97 26.83
C ILE A 382 10.47 -7.94 27.28
N ALA A 383 11.72 -7.75 26.84
CA ALA A 383 12.86 -8.54 27.32
C ALA A 383 13.14 -8.29 28.80
N THR A 384 13.09 -7.04 29.28
CA THR A 384 13.28 -6.71 30.70
C THR A 384 12.17 -7.30 31.57
N LEU A 385 10.91 -7.28 31.12
CA LEU A 385 9.81 -7.97 31.79
C LEU A 385 10.09 -9.47 31.93
N ILE A 386 10.44 -10.13 30.83
CA ILE A 386 10.71 -11.57 30.85
C ILE A 386 11.90 -11.87 31.75
N ARG A 387 12.99 -11.10 31.67
CA ARG A 387 14.18 -11.21 32.52
C ARG A 387 13.84 -11.14 34.01
N ASN A 388 13.00 -10.19 34.41
CA ASN A 388 12.54 -10.03 35.78
C ASN A 388 11.72 -11.23 36.28
N MET A 389 11.10 -11.99 35.38
CA MET A 389 10.29 -13.17 35.68
C MET A 389 11.00 -14.50 35.38
N ALA A 390 12.19 -14.48 34.80
CA ALA A 390 12.87 -15.65 34.24
C ALA A 390 13.48 -16.57 35.30
N GLY A 391 13.62 -16.10 36.55
CA GLY A 391 14.09 -16.92 37.67
C GLY A 391 15.50 -17.48 37.47
N GLY A 392 16.45 -16.63 37.05
CA GLY A 392 17.87 -16.98 36.86
C GLY A 392 18.21 -17.58 35.49
N ARG A 393 17.26 -17.64 34.56
CA ARG A 393 17.50 -18.03 33.16
C ARG A 393 18.06 -16.86 32.36
N THR A 394 18.87 -17.15 31.35
CA THR A 394 19.40 -16.13 30.45
C THR A 394 18.30 -15.64 29.52
N VAL A 395 18.17 -14.31 29.40
CA VAL A 395 17.21 -13.66 28.51
C VAL A 395 17.97 -12.70 27.59
N GLU A 396 17.76 -12.88 26.29
CA GLU A 396 18.40 -12.10 25.23
C GLU A 396 17.33 -11.54 24.30
N GLY A 397 17.53 -10.32 23.81
CA GLY A 397 16.68 -9.64 22.84
C GLY A 397 17.51 -8.55 22.16
N ASN A 398 16.91 -7.85 21.19
CA ASN A 398 17.65 -6.85 20.41
C ASN A 398 17.28 -5.43 20.86
N VAL A 399 18.28 -4.56 21.03
CA VAL A 399 18.06 -3.13 21.33
C VAL A 399 17.82 -2.28 20.07
N ALA A 400 17.76 -2.93 18.90
CA ALA A 400 17.74 -2.32 17.58
C ALA A 400 16.69 -2.97 16.66
N SER A 401 16.32 -2.27 15.58
CA SER A 401 15.71 -2.92 14.41
C SER A 401 16.79 -3.66 13.65
N VAL A 402 16.64 -4.97 13.45
CA VAL A 402 17.72 -5.82 12.95
C VAL A 402 17.24 -6.72 11.82
N GLY A 403 18.08 -6.90 10.82
CA GLY A 403 17.91 -7.94 9.81
C GLY A 403 18.21 -9.34 10.38
N PRO A 404 18.19 -10.38 9.52
CA PRO A 404 18.50 -11.74 9.93
C PRO A 404 19.89 -11.85 10.57
N GLY A 405 19.97 -12.51 11.72
CA GLY A 405 21.21 -12.77 12.44
C GLY A 405 21.53 -14.26 12.57
N SER A 406 22.68 -14.59 13.14
CA SER A 406 22.94 -15.95 13.62
C SER A 406 22.27 -16.14 14.97
N TYR A 407 21.57 -17.26 15.18
CA TYR A 407 20.76 -17.47 16.39
C TYR A 407 21.20 -18.65 17.26
N ILE A 408 22.22 -19.41 16.84
CA ILE A 408 22.68 -20.59 17.55
C ILE A 408 24.21 -20.72 17.47
N THR A 409 24.85 -21.02 18.58
CA THR A 409 26.29 -21.30 18.62
C THR A 409 26.58 -22.71 18.09
N ALA A 410 27.84 -22.99 17.75
CA ALA A 410 28.28 -24.34 17.38
C ALA A 410 28.02 -25.38 18.50
N ALA A 411 28.02 -24.94 19.77
CA ALA A 411 27.70 -25.79 20.92
C ALA A 411 26.19 -26.05 21.09
N GLY A 412 25.35 -25.41 20.27
CA GLY A 412 23.90 -25.54 20.31
C GLY A 412 23.21 -24.59 21.29
N GLU A 413 23.87 -23.54 21.77
CA GLU A 413 23.23 -22.54 22.63
C GLU A 413 22.55 -21.48 21.78
N LEU A 414 21.30 -21.11 22.11
CA LEU A 414 20.63 -19.97 21.50
C LEU A 414 21.36 -18.68 21.87
N HIS A 415 21.80 -17.94 20.87
CA HIS A 415 22.51 -16.67 21.03
C HIS A 415 22.40 -15.90 19.72
N GLN A 416 22.06 -14.62 19.80
CA GLN A 416 21.91 -13.74 18.65
C GLN A 416 23.23 -13.01 18.38
N THR A 417 23.64 -13.04 17.13
CA THR A 417 24.69 -12.18 16.60
C THR A 417 24.16 -11.57 15.33
N ILE A 418 24.07 -10.24 15.29
CA ILE A 418 23.55 -9.49 14.16
C ILE A 418 24.74 -8.98 13.34
N PRO A 419 25.00 -9.52 12.13
CA PRO A 419 26.10 -9.06 11.31
C PRO A 419 25.94 -7.58 10.95
N GLY A 420 26.98 -6.78 11.17
CA GLY A 420 26.94 -5.33 10.95
C GLY A 420 26.29 -4.53 12.08
N ASP A 421 25.81 -5.20 13.13
CA ASP A 421 25.43 -4.57 14.39
C ASP A 421 25.64 -5.51 15.58
N GLU A 422 26.89 -5.89 15.83
CA GLU A 422 27.25 -6.90 16.83
C GLU A 422 26.87 -6.48 18.27
N ALA A 423 26.64 -5.19 18.50
CA ALA A 423 26.21 -4.66 19.79
C ALA A 423 24.68 -4.80 20.01
N ALA A 424 23.89 -5.16 19.00
CA ALA A 424 22.42 -5.18 19.07
C ALA A 424 21.85 -6.11 20.16
N ALA A 425 22.55 -7.18 20.51
CA ALA A 425 22.15 -8.09 21.58
C ALA A 425 22.74 -7.71 22.96
N SER A 426 23.48 -6.60 23.05
CA SER A 426 24.12 -6.18 24.31
C SER A 426 23.08 -5.85 25.37
N THR A 427 23.41 -6.19 26.61
CA THR A 427 22.60 -5.86 27.80
C THR A 427 23.08 -4.59 28.49
N ASN A 428 24.18 -4.00 28.02
CA ASN A 428 24.74 -2.76 28.54
C ASN A 428 24.45 -1.60 27.57
N PRO A 429 23.60 -0.62 27.94
CA PRO A 429 23.28 0.52 27.07
C PRO A 429 24.52 1.32 26.63
N ALA A 430 25.59 1.35 27.42
CA ALA A 430 26.83 2.04 27.03
C ALA A 430 27.49 1.42 25.80
N ASP A 431 27.45 0.09 25.67
CA ASP A 431 28.01 -0.60 24.51
C ASP A 431 27.29 -0.18 23.24
N TYR A 432 25.97 -0.03 23.29
CA TYR A 432 25.16 0.31 22.12
C TYR A 432 25.22 1.80 21.78
N VAL A 433 25.34 2.70 22.77
CA VAL A 433 25.66 4.11 22.51
C VAL A 433 27.01 4.24 21.82
N GLU A 434 28.02 3.47 22.26
CA GLU A 434 29.36 3.52 21.67
C GLU A 434 29.41 2.90 20.26
N LYS A 435 28.82 1.70 20.08
CA LYS A 435 29.08 0.83 18.93
C LYS A 435 27.85 0.45 18.10
N GLY A 436 26.64 0.84 18.52
CA GLY A 436 25.43 0.50 17.79
C GLY A 436 25.35 1.17 16.43
N HIS A 437 24.67 0.52 15.49
CA HIS A 437 24.54 0.99 14.10
C HIS A 437 23.11 1.44 13.73
N GLU A 438 22.12 1.15 14.56
CA GLU A 438 20.72 1.53 14.32
C GLU A 438 20.31 2.78 15.12
N PRO A 439 19.82 3.86 14.46
CA PRO A 439 19.59 5.15 15.11
C PRO A 439 18.62 5.14 16.29
N GLU A 440 17.52 4.41 16.18
CA GLU A 440 16.44 4.41 17.16
C GLU A 440 16.89 3.71 18.45
N GLY A 441 17.52 2.55 18.32
CA GLY A 441 18.13 1.79 19.40
C GLY A 441 19.23 2.57 20.09
N ALA A 442 20.07 3.29 19.33
CA ALA A 442 21.16 4.10 19.87
C ALA A 442 20.61 5.31 20.65
N ALA A 443 19.61 6.00 20.11
CA ALA A 443 18.96 7.13 20.76
C ALA A 443 18.25 6.69 22.06
N ARG A 444 17.51 5.58 22.05
CA ARG A 444 16.89 5.01 23.26
C ARG A 444 17.93 4.60 24.30
N SER A 445 18.98 3.91 23.86
CA SER A 445 20.08 3.52 24.74
C SER A 445 20.73 4.73 25.40
N LEU A 446 20.89 5.85 24.67
CA LEU A 446 21.42 7.10 25.22
C LEU A 446 20.48 7.74 26.24
N VAL A 447 19.16 7.77 25.99
CA VAL A 447 18.17 8.29 26.96
C VAL A 447 18.23 7.50 28.27
N VAL A 448 18.25 6.16 28.17
CA VAL A 448 18.31 5.24 29.31
C VAL A 448 19.63 5.42 30.07
N LEU A 449 20.75 5.45 29.35
CA LEU A 449 22.07 5.60 29.93
C LEU A 449 22.21 6.95 30.63
N TRP A 450 21.77 8.05 30.00
CA TRP A 450 21.78 9.38 30.60
C TRP A 450 20.99 9.44 31.91
N ALA A 451 19.81 8.80 31.95
CA ALA A 451 18.99 8.79 33.15
C ALA A 451 19.64 7.96 34.28
N ARG A 452 20.28 6.83 33.95
CA ARG A 452 20.97 5.98 34.92
C ARG A 452 22.27 6.63 35.40
N ASP A 453 23.13 7.03 34.47
CA ASP A 453 24.47 7.58 34.67
C ASP A 453 24.85 8.53 33.51
N ALA A 454 24.66 9.84 33.75
CA ALA A 454 24.97 10.88 32.77
C ALA A 454 26.48 10.95 32.43
N ALA A 455 27.37 10.57 33.35
CA ALA A 455 28.81 10.57 33.08
C ALA A 455 29.19 9.43 32.13
N ALA A 456 28.61 8.24 32.34
CA ALA A 456 28.76 7.12 31.43
C ALA A 456 28.18 7.42 30.04
N ALA A 457 27.05 8.14 29.98
CA ALA A 457 26.46 8.59 28.71
C ALA A 457 27.43 9.49 27.91
N THR A 458 28.01 10.50 28.57
CA THR A 458 29.02 11.38 27.95
C THR A 458 30.26 10.59 27.52
N ALA A 459 30.73 9.64 28.33
CA ALA A 459 31.90 8.82 28.02
C ALA A 459 31.65 7.93 26.79
N ALA A 460 30.48 7.29 26.69
CA ALA A 460 30.11 6.44 25.57
C ALA A 460 29.95 7.24 24.26
N MET A 461 29.32 8.42 24.30
CA MET A 461 29.25 9.31 23.13
C MET A 461 30.64 9.78 22.69
N THR A 462 31.52 10.10 23.65
CA THR A 462 32.91 10.49 23.35
C THR A 462 33.67 9.33 22.71
N ALA A 463 33.52 8.11 23.23
CA ALA A 463 34.14 6.91 22.68
C ALA A 463 33.65 6.63 21.26
N ARG A 464 32.35 6.79 20.98
CA ARG A 464 31.76 6.64 19.63
C ARG A 464 32.51 7.45 18.57
N LYS A 465 32.88 8.70 18.88
CA LYS A 465 33.59 9.58 17.93
C LYS A 465 34.93 9.01 17.45
N GLY A 466 35.49 8.02 18.15
CA GLY A 466 36.71 7.30 17.76
C GLY A 466 36.53 6.15 16.76
N HIS A 467 35.29 5.71 16.47
CA HIS A 467 35.05 4.46 15.73
C HIS A 467 35.06 4.56 14.20
N GLY A 468 35.31 5.74 13.61
CA GLY A 468 35.47 5.87 12.14
C GLY A 468 34.28 5.39 11.32
N PHE A 469 33.07 5.46 11.89
CA PHE A 469 31.86 4.95 11.28
C PHE A 469 31.38 5.78 10.08
N THR A 470 30.79 5.12 9.08
CA THR A 470 30.46 5.74 7.78
C THR A 470 29.13 5.29 7.17
N SER A 471 28.44 4.31 7.76
CA SER A 471 27.14 3.89 7.23
C SER A 471 26.10 5.00 7.41
N TYR A 472 24.96 4.88 6.72
CA TYR A 472 23.85 5.80 6.89
C TYR A 472 23.43 5.91 8.37
N GLY A 473 23.18 4.77 9.02
CA GLY A 473 22.75 4.73 10.42
C GLY A 473 23.77 5.41 11.34
N ASP A 474 25.06 5.20 11.06
CA ASP A 474 26.13 5.82 11.85
C ASP A 474 26.14 7.35 11.76
N VAL A 475 25.96 7.87 10.55
CA VAL A 475 25.87 9.32 10.32
C VAL A 475 24.67 9.88 11.04
N VAL A 476 23.50 9.26 10.91
CA VAL A 476 22.29 9.67 11.62
C VAL A 476 22.51 9.68 13.14
N ILE A 477 23.08 8.62 13.71
CA ILE A 477 23.38 8.54 15.15
C ILE A 477 24.31 9.68 15.58
N ALA A 478 25.39 9.92 14.83
CA ALA A 478 26.32 11.01 15.12
C ALA A 478 25.60 12.36 15.12
N GLU A 479 24.73 12.62 14.14
CA GLU A 479 23.96 13.87 14.07
C GLU A 479 22.96 14.01 15.23
N ILE A 480 22.28 12.94 15.65
CA ILE A 480 21.42 12.93 16.84
C ILE A 480 22.23 13.26 18.09
N PHE A 481 23.39 12.63 18.26
CA PHE A 481 24.23 12.79 19.45
C PHE A 481 24.86 14.18 19.50
N ASP A 482 25.31 14.74 18.38
CA ASP A 482 25.83 16.10 18.29
C ASP A 482 24.76 17.15 18.63
N VAL A 483 23.52 16.95 18.17
CA VAL A 483 22.40 17.82 18.55
C VAL A 483 22.14 17.72 20.05
N PHE A 484 22.13 16.52 20.62
CA PHE A 484 21.96 16.34 22.07
C PHE A 484 23.10 16.98 22.87
N GLU A 485 24.36 16.75 22.51
CA GLU A 485 25.54 17.32 23.18
C GLU A 485 25.53 18.85 23.13
N SER A 486 25.11 19.45 22.00
CA SER A 486 25.04 20.90 21.85
C SER A 486 23.86 21.58 22.55
N THR A 487 22.83 20.82 22.96
CA THR A 487 21.59 21.37 23.52
C THR A 487 21.32 20.95 24.96
N GLY A 488 21.76 19.76 25.35
CA GLY A 488 21.31 19.09 26.56
C GLY A 488 19.82 18.73 26.57
N ASP A 489 19.12 18.81 25.43
CA ASP A 489 17.67 18.63 25.35
C ASP A 489 17.29 17.14 25.36
N ILE A 490 17.25 16.56 26.56
CA ILE A 490 16.84 15.16 26.77
C ILE A 490 15.40 14.89 26.33
N SER A 491 14.53 15.91 26.40
CA SER A 491 13.13 15.76 25.98
C SER A 491 13.04 15.65 24.46
N GLY A 492 13.85 16.40 23.73
CA GLY A 492 14.02 16.29 22.29
C GLY A 492 14.63 14.95 21.87
N LEU A 493 15.68 14.49 22.54
CA LEU A 493 16.27 13.17 22.26
C LEU A 493 15.25 12.04 22.47
N ALA A 494 14.50 12.05 23.58
CA ALA A 494 13.50 11.03 23.86
C ALA A 494 12.32 11.07 22.89
N ARG A 495 11.89 12.27 22.45
CA ARG A 495 10.89 12.42 21.38
C ARG A 495 11.36 11.80 20.08
N VAL A 496 12.55 12.15 19.60
CA VAL A 496 13.08 11.57 18.37
C VAL A 496 13.17 10.06 18.52
N ALA A 497 13.78 9.57 19.61
CA ALA A 497 13.91 8.14 19.87
C ALA A 497 12.57 7.36 19.83
N GLU A 498 11.47 7.96 20.30
CA GLU A 498 10.15 7.31 20.33
C GLU A 498 9.33 7.55 19.06
N GLN A 499 9.36 8.75 18.49
CA GLN A 499 8.50 9.12 17.38
C GLN A 499 9.12 8.83 16.01
N SER A 500 10.46 8.70 15.93
CA SER A 500 11.16 8.20 14.74
C SER A 500 11.34 6.68 14.78
N SER A 501 10.76 6.01 15.79
CA SER A 501 11.08 4.64 16.18
C SER A 501 10.77 3.53 15.18
N ARG A 502 10.22 3.89 14.03
CA ARG A 502 9.72 2.97 13.02
C ARG A 502 10.42 3.08 11.69
N GLY A 503 11.18 4.14 11.44
CA GLY A 503 11.49 4.50 10.06
C GLY A 503 12.76 5.29 9.79
N LEU A 504 13.42 5.85 10.81
CA LEU A 504 14.64 6.62 10.53
C LEU A 504 15.77 5.71 10.08
N SER A 505 15.91 4.54 10.69
CA SER A 505 16.81 3.45 10.29
C SER A 505 16.59 3.00 8.83
N GLU A 506 15.34 2.94 8.39
CA GLU A 506 14.96 2.47 7.05
C GLU A 506 14.98 3.58 6.00
N PHE A 507 15.01 4.86 6.40
CA PHE A 507 14.90 6.02 5.50
C PHE A 507 16.04 6.18 4.46
N HIS A 508 17.09 5.37 4.57
CA HIS A 508 18.11 5.27 3.52
C HIS A 508 17.60 4.56 2.26
N ASP A 509 16.59 3.69 2.41
CA ASP A 509 15.91 3.02 1.32
C ASP A 509 14.93 3.98 0.64
N SER A 510 14.98 4.04 -0.69
CA SER A 510 14.05 4.85 -1.46
C SER A 510 12.60 4.42 -1.31
N ASP A 511 12.31 3.18 -0.94
CA ASP A 511 10.93 2.72 -0.74
C ASP A 511 10.37 3.15 0.62
N HIS A 512 11.25 3.35 1.60
CA HIS A 512 10.91 3.86 2.95
C HIS A 512 11.11 5.38 3.10
N GLN A 513 11.38 6.11 2.01
CA GLN A 513 11.51 7.57 2.03
C GLN A 513 10.15 8.30 2.08
N THR A 514 9.26 7.89 2.99
CA THR A 514 7.88 8.39 3.08
C THR A 514 7.68 9.33 4.28
N PRO A 515 6.68 10.23 4.26
CA PRO A 515 6.39 11.09 5.40
C PRO A 515 6.00 10.33 6.68
N GLY A 516 5.45 9.12 6.54
CA GLY A 516 5.06 8.28 7.68
C GLY A 516 6.25 7.79 8.48
N GLU A 517 7.34 7.42 7.81
CA GLU A 517 8.56 6.86 8.44
C GLU A 517 9.30 7.86 9.32
N ILE A 518 9.18 9.14 8.99
CA ILE A 518 9.83 10.26 9.69
C ILE A 518 8.82 11.20 10.37
N TRP A 519 7.59 10.74 10.58
CA TRP A 519 6.50 11.53 11.14
C TRP A 519 6.89 12.22 12.46
N GLY A 520 7.68 11.56 13.31
CA GLY A 520 8.18 12.13 14.56
C GLY A 520 9.01 13.41 14.42
N MET A 521 9.52 13.71 13.23
CA MET A 521 10.25 14.94 12.94
C MET A 521 9.34 16.13 12.58
N GLU A 522 8.01 15.93 12.54
CA GLU A 522 7.02 17.01 12.35
C GLU A 522 7.09 18.06 13.47
N ASN A 523 7.54 17.71 14.67
CA ASN A 523 7.52 18.63 15.80
C ASN A 523 8.46 19.84 15.61
N ALA A 524 7.93 21.06 15.73
CA ALA A 524 8.66 22.34 15.63
C ALA A 524 9.76 22.55 16.67
N ALA A 525 9.92 21.64 17.63
CA ALA A 525 10.81 21.82 18.76
C ALA A 525 12.29 21.98 18.36
N ALA A 526 13.07 22.51 19.30
CA ALA A 526 14.44 22.98 19.04
C ALA A 526 15.39 21.86 18.59
N PHE A 527 15.21 20.64 19.11
CA PHE A 527 16.03 19.48 18.77
C PHE A 527 15.81 19.06 17.32
N GLU A 528 14.56 18.81 16.93
CA GLU A 528 14.14 18.40 15.60
C GLU A 528 14.48 19.46 14.54
N SER A 529 14.35 20.74 14.90
CA SER A 529 14.71 21.87 14.02
C SER A 529 16.22 21.92 13.72
N LYS A 530 17.07 21.43 14.62
CA LYS A 530 18.51 21.28 14.38
C LYS A 530 18.84 19.97 13.66
N LEU A 531 18.13 18.89 13.96
CA LEU A 531 18.38 17.56 13.40
C LEU A 531 17.94 17.44 11.93
N ALA A 532 16.74 17.91 11.59
CA ALA A 532 16.15 17.70 10.27
C ALA A 532 17.04 18.19 9.09
N PRO A 533 17.67 19.38 9.16
CA PRO A 533 18.59 19.81 8.10
C PRO A 533 19.83 18.91 7.94
N LYS A 534 20.32 18.32 9.04
CA LYS A 534 21.47 17.41 9.04
C LYS A 534 21.11 16.10 8.35
N ILE A 535 19.97 15.50 8.72
CA ILE A 535 19.45 14.29 8.05
C ILE A 535 19.23 14.56 6.57
N ARG A 536 18.52 15.65 6.23
CA ARG A 536 18.25 16.05 4.84
C ARG A 536 19.50 16.24 3.96
N ALA A 537 20.65 16.54 4.57
CA ALA A 537 21.91 16.74 3.86
C ALA A 537 22.63 15.42 3.50
N ILE A 538 22.21 14.29 4.06
CA ILE A 538 22.81 12.99 3.80
C ILE A 538 22.65 12.62 2.31
N GLY A 539 23.75 12.22 1.68
CA GLY A 539 23.82 12.01 0.23
C GLY A 539 22.93 10.89 -0.30
N SER A 540 22.65 9.86 0.50
CA SER A 540 21.75 8.75 0.13
C SER A 540 20.27 9.17 0.10
N ILE A 541 19.91 10.31 0.70
CA ILE A 541 18.52 10.79 0.69
C ILE A 541 18.23 11.49 -0.64
N GLY A 542 17.42 10.81 -1.45
CA GLY A 542 17.00 11.27 -2.77
C GLY A 542 16.00 12.43 -2.73
N ALA A 543 15.54 12.84 -3.91
CA ALA A 543 14.54 13.90 -4.04
C ALA A 543 13.23 13.56 -3.31
N GLY A 544 12.80 12.28 -3.37
CA GLY A 544 11.62 11.77 -2.66
C GLY A 544 11.74 11.94 -1.15
N GLY A 545 12.82 11.42 -0.53
CA GLY A 545 13.03 11.58 0.91
C GLY A 545 13.19 13.02 1.36
N ARG A 546 13.79 13.90 0.54
CA ARG A 546 13.87 15.34 0.84
C ARG A 546 12.49 16.00 0.84
N VAL A 547 11.62 15.62 -0.10
CA VAL A 547 10.22 16.08 -0.10
C VAL A 547 9.49 15.56 1.13
N ALA A 548 9.64 14.28 1.49
CA ALA A 548 9.04 13.72 2.70
C ALA A 548 9.47 14.49 3.96
N LEU A 549 10.78 14.76 4.12
CA LEU A 549 11.33 15.56 5.23
C LEU A 549 10.81 17.00 5.25
N ASP A 550 10.81 17.67 4.09
CA ASP A 550 10.34 19.06 4.01
C ASP A 550 8.82 19.14 4.25
N GLN A 551 8.06 18.10 3.87
CA GLN A 551 6.62 17.99 4.04
C GLN A 551 6.22 17.91 5.52
N VAL A 552 6.81 16.99 6.30
CA VAL A 552 6.54 16.90 7.74
C VAL A 552 6.95 18.19 8.46
N ARG A 553 7.90 18.96 7.91
CA ARG A 553 8.33 20.25 8.45
C ARG A 553 7.53 21.45 7.99
N LEU A 554 6.61 21.34 7.03
CA LEU A 554 5.95 22.53 6.48
C LEU A 554 5.00 23.21 7.49
N GLY A 555 4.29 22.44 8.32
CA GLY A 555 3.44 22.99 9.38
C GLY A 555 4.20 23.95 10.31
N PRO A 556 5.33 23.52 10.90
CA PRO A 556 6.15 24.39 11.76
C PRO A 556 7.11 25.34 11.03
N ASP A 557 7.41 25.11 9.75
CA ASP A 557 8.35 25.89 8.94
C ASP A 557 7.76 26.19 7.54
N PRO A 558 6.96 27.28 7.41
CA PRO A 558 6.39 27.69 6.13
C PRO A 558 7.42 27.99 5.02
N THR A 559 8.70 28.14 5.36
CA THR A 559 9.75 28.37 4.35
C THR A 559 9.99 27.13 3.47
N ARG A 560 9.50 25.96 3.88
CA ARG A 560 9.60 24.70 3.14
C ARG A 560 8.77 24.66 1.86
N VAL A 561 7.77 25.53 1.70
CA VAL A 561 6.94 25.61 0.48
C VAL A 561 7.83 25.73 -0.77
N ALA A 562 8.84 26.61 -0.74
CA ALA A 562 9.73 26.82 -1.88
C ALA A 562 10.57 25.58 -2.21
N ALA A 563 11.04 24.85 -1.19
CA ALA A 563 11.82 23.63 -1.36
C ALA A 563 10.97 22.50 -1.96
N ILE A 564 9.77 22.27 -1.42
CA ILE A 564 8.82 21.27 -1.92
C ILE A 564 8.44 21.59 -3.38
N THR A 565 8.04 22.84 -3.64
CA THR A 565 7.67 23.30 -4.99
C THR A 565 8.83 23.16 -5.96
N GLY A 566 10.05 23.46 -5.53
CA GLY A 566 11.27 23.30 -6.35
C GLY A 566 11.56 21.85 -6.71
N ILE A 567 11.41 20.91 -5.77
CA ILE A 567 11.64 19.48 -6.05
C ILE A 567 10.55 18.92 -6.97
N VAL A 568 9.29 19.25 -6.72
CA VAL A 568 8.17 18.85 -7.60
C VAL A 568 8.36 19.42 -9.01
N GLN A 569 8.77 20.69 -9.11
CA GLN A 569 9.08 21.34 -10.38
C GLN A 569 10.17 20.61 -11.15
N ALA A 570 11.17 20.05 -10.47
CA ALA A 570 12.29 19.32 -11.06
C ALA A 570 12.01 17.84 -11.36
N ALA A 571 10.93 17.26 -10.81
CA ALA A 571 10.60 15.86 -11.01
C ALA A 571 10.11 15.57 -12.43
N THR A 572 10.45 14.38 -12.94
CA THR A 572 10.06 13.91 -14.27
C THR A 572 8.55 13.70 -14.37
N SER A 573 7.92 13.12 -13.35
CA SER A 573 6.46 12.95 -13.23
C SER A 573 6.01 13.02 -11.77
N LEU A 574 4.70 13.19 -11.56
CA LEU A 574 4.11 13.16 -10.22
C LEU A 574 4.07 11.74 -9.64
N ASP A 575 3.93 10.71 -10.49
CA ASP A 575 3.98 9.32 -10.07
C ASP A 575 5.33 8.98 -9.41
N ALA A 576 6.43 9.54 -9.91
CA ALA A 576 7.75 9.37 -9.31
C ALA A 576 7.85 9.94 -7.88
N LEU A 577 6.97 10.86 -7.51
CA LEU A 577 6.92 11.46 -6.17
C LEU A 577 5.72 10.98 -5.34
N ARG A 578 4.73 10.31 -5.93
CA ARG A 578 3.45 9.98 -5.28
C ARG A 578 3.66 9.17 -4.00
N LYS A 579 4.59 8.21 -3.99
CA LYS A 579 4.89 7.41 -2.79
C LYS A 579 5.57 8.20 -1.65
N HIS A 580 6.09 9.39 -1.95
CA HIS A 580 6.81 10.26 -1.00
C HIS A 580 5.97 11.45 -0.52
N LEU A 581 4.75 11.57 -1.03
CA LEU A 581 3.79 12.61 -0.66
C LEU A 581 2.65 11.94 0.11
N SER A 582 2.24 12.52 1.24
CA SER A 582 1.07 12.01 1.97
C SER A 582 -0.19 12.71 1.49
N ASP A 583 -1.16 11.94 0.99
CA ASP A 583 -2.46 12.45 0.53
C ASP A 583 -3.23 13.13 1.67
N GLU A 584 -3.26 12.51 2.86
CA GLU A 584 -3.92 13.06 4.06
C GLU A 584 -3.27 14.39 4.48
N TRP A 585 -1.93 14.44 4.48
CA TRP A 585 -1.21 15.66 4.81
C TRP A 585 -1.45 16.74 3.75
N LEU A 586 -1.34 16.38 2.46
CA LEU A 586 -1.58 17.29 1.34
C LEU A 586 -2.98 17.89 1.47
N ALA A 587 -4.01 17.09 1.77
CA ALA A 587 -5.37 17.59 1.96
C ALA A 587 -5.48 18.74 2.98
N THR A 588 -4.70 18.71 4.06
CA THR A 588 -4.73 19.73 5.13
C THR A 588 -3.84 20.94 4.85
N ARG A 589 -2.79 20.78 4.04
CA ARG A 589 -1.76 21.81 3.76
C ARG A 589 -1.73 22.26 2.32
N ILE A 590 -2.66 21.80 1.49
CA ILE A 590 -2.73 22.15 0.08
C ILE A 590 -2.90 23.66 -0.13
N VAL A 591 -3.48 24.37 0.84
CA VAL A 591 -3.58 25.84 0.80
C VAL A 591 -2.22 26.54 0.88
N ASP A 592 -1.25 25.94 1.56
CA ASP A 592 0.12 26.47 1.70
C ASP A 592 0.93 26.23 0.42
N LEU A 593 0.61 25.15 -0.31
CA LEU A 593 1.26 24.77 -1.58
C LEU A 593 0.55 25.33 -2.81
N LEU A 594 -0.76 25.57 -2.74
CA LEU A 594 -1.61 26.15 -3.78
C LEU A 594 -2.31 27.40 -3.23
N PRO A 595 -1.57 28.47 -2.89
CA PRO A 595 -2.19 29.68 -2.40
C PRO A 595 -3.15 30.23 -3.46
N HIS A 596 -4.39 30.57 -3.07
CA HIS A 596 -5.37 31.26 -3.93
C HIS A 596 -4.73 32.58 -4.40
N ALA A 597 -4.20 32.62 -5.61
CA ALA A 597 -3.13 33.55 -5.93
C ALA A 597 -3.60 34.93 -6.41
N SER A 598 -2.80 35.94 -6.04
CA SER A 598 -2.58 37.19 -6.76
C SER A 598 -1.45 37.07 -7.81
N ALA A 599 -1.15 35.87 -8.32
CA ALA A 599 -0.10 35.60 -9.31
C ALA A 599 -0.67 35.51 -10.74
N ALA A 600 0.16 35.80 -11.75
CA ALA A 600 -0.27 35.88 -13.14
C ALA A 600 -0.57 34.52 -13.84
N ALA A 601 -0.05 33.39 -13.31
CA ALA A 601 -0.36 32.02 -13.75
C ALA A 601 0.19 30.97 -12.75
N PRO A 602 -0.40 29.76 -12.65
CA PRO A 602 0.15 28.67 -11.85
C PRO A 602 1.43 28.07 -12.47
N THR A 603 2.36 27.63 -11.64
CA THR A 603 3.60 26.96 -12.05
C THR A 603 3.32 25.49 -12.41
N ARG A 604 4.26 24.82 -13.10
CA ARG A 604 4.19 23.38 -13.39
C ARG A 604 4.03 22.57 -12.09
N ALA A 605 4.79 22.90 -11.05
CA ALA A 605 4.63 22.27 -9.74
C ALA A 605 3.22 22.42 -9.15
N HIS A 606 2.60 23.61 -9.23
CA HIS A 606 1.22 23.80 -8.76
C HIS A 606 0.20 23.00 -9.59
N ILE A 607 0.43 22.86 -10.90
CA ILE A 607 -0.41 22.04 -11.78
C ILE A 607 -0.30 20.56 -11.40
N MET A 608 0.94 20.06 -11.21
CA MET A 608 1.19 18.68 -10.80
C MET A 608 0.58 18.35 -9.43
N LEU A 609 0.83 19.19 -8.41
CA LEU A 609 0.25 19.02 -7.07
C LEU A 609 -1.27 19.08 -7.09
N GLY A 610 -1.84 19.95 -7.92
CA GLY A 610 -3.28 20.03 -8.11
C GLY A 610 -3.88 18.78 -8.75
N GLY A 611 -3.19 18.15 -9.71
CA GLY A 611 -3.57 16.87 -10.29
C GLY A 611 -3.62 15.72 -9.26
N ALA A 612 -2.68 15.68 -8.31
CA ALA A 612 -2.67 14.68 -7.22
C ALA A 612 -3.82 14.86 -6.22
N THR A 613 -4.27 16.09 -5.99
CA THR A 613 -5.12 16.46 -4.84
C THR A 613 -6.52 16.91 -5.25
N TRP A 614 -6.95 16.53 -6.45
CA TRP A 614 -8.20 17.01 -7.05
C TRP A 614 -9.49 16.89 -6.24
N PRO A 615 -9.73 15.81 -5.45
CA PRO A 615 -10.97 15.72 -4.71
C PRO A 615 -11.10 16.78 -3.59
N HIS A 616 -10.09 17.64 -3.38
CA HIS A 616 -10.10 18.69 -2.36
C HIS A 616 -10.62 20.03 -2.89
N ALA A 617 -11.57 20.63 -2.14
CA ALA A 617 -12.23 21.89 -2.50
C ALA A 617 -11.27 23.08 -2.71
N HIS A 618 -10.14 23.12 -1.99
CA HIS A 618 -9.12 24.16 -2.17
C HIS A 618 -8.46 24.10 -3.54
N THR A 619 -8.14 22.90 -4.01
CA THR A 619 -7.55 22.65 -5.33
C THR A 619 -8.49 23.10 -6.44
N GLU A 620 -9.78 22.73 -6.34
CA GLU A 620 -10.80 23.20 -7.28
C GLU A 620 -10.92 24.73 -7.30
N GLY A 621 -10.94 25.37 -6.12
CA GLY A 621 -11.03 26.82 -6.00
C GLY A 621 -9.83 27.55 -6.60
N PHE A 622 -8.61 27.03 -6.36
CA PHE A 622 -7.36 27.57 -6.91
C PHE A 622 -7.39 27.57 -8.44
N PHE A 623 -7.75 26.45 -9.07
CA PHE A 623 -7.81 26.37 -10.53
C PHE A 623 -8.95 27.22 -11.12
N ARG A 624 -10.14 27.27 -10.48
CA ARG A 624 -11.25 28.13 -10.92
C ARG A 624 -10.87 29.62 -10.88
N ALA A 625 -10.20 30.06 -9.82
CA ALA A 625 -9.73 31.44 -9.68
C ALA A 625 -8.69 31.81 -10.76
N ASN A 626 -7.80 30.88 -11.09
CA ASN A 626 -6.80 31.06 -12.15
C ASN A 626 -7.35 30.87 -13.57
N ALA A 627 -8.58 30.37 -13.72
CA ALA A 627 -9.28 30.24 -15.00
C ALA A 627 -10.14 31.47 -15.34
N GLY A 628 -10.61 32.21 -14.33
CA GLY A 628 -11.67 33.22 -14.45
C GLY A 628 -11.26 34.68 -14.66
N GLY A 629 -9.98 35.01 -14.87
CA GLY A 629 -9.47 36.39 -14.81
C GLY A 629 -8.89 36.99 -16.09
N GLY A 630 -9.03 36.34 -17.26
CA GLY A 630 -8.30 36.74 -18.48
C GLY A 630 -6.82 36.29 -18.49
N THR A 631 -6.35 35.71 -17.39
CA THR A 631 -5.16 34.87 -17.30
C THR A 631 -5.50 33.50 -17.91
N ARG A 632 -5.08 33.26 -19.15
CA ARG A 632 -5.03 31.89 -19.68
C ARG A 632 -3.99 31.14 -18.84
N LEU A 633 -4.31 29.95 -18.34
CA LEU A 633 -3.32 29.01 -17.82
C LEU A 633 -2.19 28.90 -18.85
N ARG A 634 -1.08 29.58 -18.59
CA ARG A 634 0.14 29.57 -19.42
C ARG A 634 1.18 28.83 -18.60
N PRO A 635 1.67 27.67 -19.05
CA PRO A 635 2.81 27.02 -18.42
C PRO A 635 4.01 27.98 -18.29
N PRO A 636 4.96 27.72 -17.37
CA PRO A 636 6.20 28.48 -17.28
C PRO A 636 6.88 28.65 -18.65
N ALA A 637 7.57 29.77 -18.84
CA ALA A 637 8.22 30.08 -20.11
C ALA A 637 9.21 28.97 -20.51
N GLY A 638 8.93 28.30 -21.64
CA GLY A 638 9.77 27.22 -22.18
C GLY A 638 9.16 25.82 -22.11
N GLU A 639 8.05 25.63 -21.38
CA GLU A 639 7.33 24.35 -21.32
C GLU A 639 6.03 24.38 -22.13
N SER A 640 5.73 23.30 -22.86
CA SER A 640 4.47 23.11 -23.59
C SER A 640 3.49 22.29 -22.76
N VAL A 641 2.20 22.60 -22.83
CA VAL A 641 1.11 21.79 -22.25
C VAL A 641 1.27 20.32 -22.64
N ASP A 642 1.58 20.06 -23.92
CA ASP A 642 1.83 18.73 -24.48
C ASP A 642 3.12 18.00 -24.00
N ARG A 643 3.90 18.58 -23.07
CA ARG A 643 5.03 17.87 -22.40
C ARG A 643 4.81 17.71 -20.89
N LEU A 644 3.79 18.35 -20.34
CA LEU A 644 3.29 18.09 -18.99
C LEU A 644 2.46 16.78 -18.93
N THR A 645 2.19 16.19 -20.11
CA THR A 645 1.20 15.14 -20.44
C THR A 645 1.72 13.74 -20.68
N ASP A 646 3.02 13.50 -20.80
CA ASP A 646 3.52 12.20 -21.30
C ASP A 646 3.46 11.05 -20.27
N ALA A 647 2.69 11.20 -19.19
CA ALA A 647 2.27 10.11 -18.31
C ALA A 647 0.77 10.29 -17.99
N ASP A 648 -0.09 9.53 -18.66
CA ASP A 648 -1.56 9.61 -18.56
C ASP A 648 -2.09 8.85 -17.33
N PRO A 649 -3.20 9.27 -16.66
CA PRO A 649 -4.54 9.06 -17.24
C PRO A 649 -5.62 10.10 -16.81
N SER A 650 -6.10 11.06 -17.58
CA SER A 650 -5.49 11.72 -18.70
C SER A 650 -5.49 13.21 -18.49
N GLU A 651 -4.46 13.92 -18.94
CA GLU A 651 -4.43 15.39 -18.79
C GLU A 651 -5.67 16.03 -19.45
N ASN A 652 -6.15 15.45 -20.56
CA ASN A 652 -7.44 15.79 -21.15
C ASN A 652 -8.63 15.56 -20.20
N THR A 653 -8.59 14.57 -19.31
CA THR A 653 -9.60 14.37 -18.26
C THR A 653 -9.49 15.43 -17.16
N ILE A 654 -8.28 15.84 -16.77
CA ILE A 654 -8.03 16.91 -15.79
C ILE A 654 -8.52 18.26 -16.34
N LEU A 655 -8.17 18.55 -17.59
CA LEU A 655 -8.56 19.74 -18.37
C LEU A 655 -10.07 19.78 -18.68
N THR A 656 -10.67 18.64 -19.04
CA THR A 656 -12.12 18.52 -19.30
C THR A 656 -12.94 18.64 -18.01
N LYS A 657 -12.46 18.12 -16.87
CA LYS A 657 -13.13 18.28 -15.56
C LYS A 657 -12.98 19.69 -14.98
N LEU A 658 -11.97 20.49 -15.39
CA LEU A 658 -11.84 21.93 -15.07
C LEU A 658 -12.66 22.85 -15.97
N GLY A 659 -13.13 22.37 -17.12
CA GLY A 659 -13.73 23.22 -18.15
C GLY A 659 -12.71 24.03 -18.96
N ILE A 660 -11.47 23.56 -19.09
CA ILE A 660 -10.35 24.26 -19.76
C ILE A 660 -9.64 23.21 -20.61
N VAL A 661 -9.99 22.88 -21.87
CA VAL A 661 -9.62 23.50 -23.17
C VAL A 661 -10.57 22.87 -24.21
N ARG A 662 -11.24 23.53 -25.18
CA ARG A 662 -10.82 24.48 -26.22
C ARG A 662 -11.83 25.62 -26.35
N THR A 663 -11.33 26.86 -26.31
CA THR A 663 -11.86 27.89 -27.21
C THR A 663 -10.96 27.98 -28.43
N ALA A 664 -11.48 27.60 -29.59
CA ALA A 664 -11.04 28.10 -30.88
C ALA A 664 -12.29 28.39 -31.73
N PRO A 665 -12.18 29.35 -32.65
CA PRO A 665 -12.60 30.74 -32.50
C PRO A 665 -14.12 30.95 -32.57
N THR A 666 -14.58 32.08 -32.02
CA THR A 666 -15.92 32.64 -32.29
C THR A 666 -16.10 32.89 -33.79
N PRO A 667 -17.18 32.40 -34.44
CA PRO A 667 -17.79 33.12 -35.54
C PRO A 667 -18.77 34.16 -34.97
N PRO A 668 -18.87 35.37 -35.53
CA PRO A 668 -19.82 36.35 -35.04
C PRO A 668 -21.28 35.94 -35.32
N ALA A 669 -22.09 36.11 -34.28
CA ALA A 669 -23.52 36.45 -34.22
C ALA A 669 -24.61 35.58 -34.91
N ALA A 670 -25.42 35.00 -34.02
CA ALA A 670 -26.90 35.01 -33.94
C ALA A 670 -27.78 34.44 -35.07
N GLY A 671 -28.55 33.40 -34.71
CA GLY A 671 -29.91 33.16 -35.24
C GLY A 671 -30.25 31.69 -35.50
N GLY A 672 -30.88 31.00 -34.54
CA GLY A 672 -31.50 29.68 -34.74
C GLY A 672 -31.79 28.96 -33.43
N GLY A 673 -33.02 28.47 -33.25
CA GLY A 673 -33.57 28.03 -31.95
C GLY A 673 -32.82 26.91 -31.23
N ALA A 674 -32.96 26.88 -29.90
CA ALA A 674 -32.33 25.93 -29.00
C ALA A 674 -32.66 24.48 -29.38
N VAL A 675 -31.68 23.77 -29.94
CA VAL A 675 -31.70 22.31 -30.07
C VAL A 675 -31.29 21.77 -28.70
N ALA A 676 -32.17 21.02 -28.04
CA ALA A 676 -31.86 20.43 -26.74
C ALA A 676 -30.66 19.46 -26.88
N ALA A 677 -29.66 19.62 -26.02
CA ALA A 677 -28.47 18.76 -26.01
C ALA A 677 -28.87 17.27 -25.84
N VAL A 678 -28.26 16.40 -26.63
CA VAL A 678 -28.46 14.94 -26.55
C VAL A 678 -27.28 14.35 -25.80
N GLU A 679 -27.54 13.76 -24.63
CA GLU A 679 -26.55 12.98 -23.89
C GLU A 679 -26.44 11.59 -24.51
N SER A 680 -25.22 11.15 -24.82
CA SER A 680 -24.97 9.82 -25.40
C SER A 680 -25.28 8.71 -24.41
N LEU A 681 -26.03 7.72 -24.86
CA LEU A 681 -26.34 6.50 -24.10
C LEU A 681 -26.06 5.29 -24.99
N SER A 682 -25.83 4.14 -24.35
CA SER A 682 -25.80 2.87 -25.06
C SER A 682 -26.63 1.85 -24.31
N LYS A 683 -27.94 1.83 -24.58
CA LYS A 683 -28.90 0.99 -23.84
C LYS A 683 -29.86 0.29 -24.79
N VAL A 684 -30.61 -0.66 -24.25
CA VAL A 684 -31.74 -1.30 -24.93
C VAL A 684 -33.01 -1.03 -24.12
N GLY A 685 -34.10 -0.72 -24.80
CA GLY A 685 -35.40 -0.54 -24.18
C GLY A 685 -36.46 -1.50 -24.71
N ARG A 686 -37.56 -1.63 -23.98
CA ARG A 686 -38.83 -2.19 -24.46
C ARG A 686 -39.96 -1.18 -24.29
N THR A 687 -40.80 -1.04 -25.31
CA THR A 687 -42.00 -0.20 -25.25
C THR A 687 -43.08 -0.83 -24.37
N THR A 688 -43.77 -0.01 -23.59
CA THR A 688 -44.84 -0.43 -22.67
C THR A 688 -46.28 -0.22 -23.18
N PRO A 689 -46.63 0.85 -23.92
CA PRO A 689 -48.01 1.06 -24.38
C PRO A 689 -48.31 0.20 -25.62
N ALA A 690 -49.61 0.08 -25.97
CA ALA A 690 -50.05 -0.61 -27.19
C ALA A 690 -49.34 -0.08 -28.44
N TRP A 691 -49.20 1.25 -28.55
CA TRP A 691 -48.50 1.96 -29.61
C TRP A 691 -47.75 3.16 -29.04
N LEU A 692 -46.46 3.28 -29.35
CA LEU A 692 -45.58 4.39 -28.95
C LEU A 692 -45.16 5.19 -30.18
N ASN A 693 -45.53 6.48 -30.22
CA ASN A 693 -45.15 7.37 -31.32
C ASN A 693 -43.62 7.59 -31.37
N VAL A 694 -43.05 7.42 -32.56
CA VAL A 694 -41.67 7.80 -32.91
C VAL A 694 -41.71 9.17 -33.56
N ARG A 695 -40.88 10.10 -33.10
CA ARG A 695 -40.88 11.51 -33.53
C ARG A 695 -39.55 11.98 -34.09
N GLU A 696 -39.59 13.05 -34.87
CA GLU A 696 -38.41 13.70 -35.45
C GLU A 696 -37.52 14.41 -34.43
N GLY A 697 -38.09 14.98 -33.37
CA GLY A 697 -37.34 15.67 -32.32
C GLY A 697 -37.85 15.37 -30.90
N PRO A 698 -37.13 15.80 -29.86
CA PRO A 698 -37.45 15.54 -28.46
C PRO A 698 -38.55 16.48 -27.94
N ASP A 699 -39.65 16.59 -28.70
CA ASP A 699 -40.82 17.40 -28.33
C ASP A 699 -42.11 16.90 -29.00
N LEU A 700 -43.25 17.11 -28.34
CA LEU A 700 -44.58 16.73 -28.81
C LEU A 700 -45.02 17.52 -30.05
N ALA A 701 -44.48 18.71 -30.31
CA ALA A 701 -44.79 19.50 -31.50
C ALA A 701 -44.07 19.00 -32.76
N THR A 702 -43.03 18.17 -32.61
CA THR A 702 -42.30 17.61 -33.76
C THR A 702 -43.09 16.50 -34.45
N ALA A 703 -42.89 16.34 -35.75
CA ALA A 703 -43.67 15.40 -36.56
C ALA A 703 -43.55 13.97 -36.02
N ARG A 704 -44.69 13.26 -36.03
CA ARG A 704 -44.73 11.81 -35.83
C ARG A 704 -44.31 11.15 -37.14
N VAL A 705 -43.24 10.38 -37.09
CA VAL A 705 -42.74 9.64 -38.26
C VAL A 705 -43.20 8.20 -38.31
N ASP A 706 -43.46 7.57 -37.15
CA ASP A 706 -43.90 6.18 -37.08
C ASP A 706 -44.51 5.84 -35.70
N VAL A 707 -44.91 4.56 -35.50
CA VAL A 707 -45.38 3.98 -34.24
C VAL A 707 -44.71 2.63 -33.96
N LEU A 708 -44.32 2.41 -32.70
CA LEU A 708 -43.77 1.14 -32.23
C LEU A 708 -44.84 0.36 -31.45
N PRO A 709 -45.07 -0.94 -31.73
CA PRO A 709 -46.02 -1.75 -30.97
C PRO A 709 -45.51 -2.03 -29.55
N ARG A 710 -46.40 -2.49 -28.67
CA ARG A 710 -46.04 -2.96 -27.31
C ARG A 710 -44.97 -4.04 -27.35
N GLY A 711 -43.97 -3.91 -26.48
CA GLY A 711 -42.89 -4.90 -26.35
C GLY A 711 -41.82 -4.79 -27.44
N ALA A 712 -41.92 -3.82 -28.36
CA ALA A 712 -40.89 -3.55 -29.35
C ALA A 712 -39.55 -3.25 -28.66
N ARG A 713 -38.51 -3.94 -29.11
CA ARG A 713 -37.12 -3.74 -28.65
C ARG A 713 -36.52 -2.56 -29.41
N ILE A 714 -35.94 -1.61 -28.69
CA ILE A 714 -35.35 -0.39 -29.28
C ILE A 714 -33.92 -0.17 -28.79
N ASP A 715 -33.07 0.30 -29.69
CA ASP A 715 -31.69 0.72 -29.38
C ASP A 715 -31.70 2.19 -28.96
N ILE A 716 -31.42 2.45 -27.69
CA ILE A 716 -31.35 3.79 -27.12
C ILE A 716 -29.90 4.28 -27.27
N ILE A 717 -29.71 5.28 -28.12
CA ILE A 717 -28.40 5.89 -28.45
C ILE A 717 -28.14 7.20 -27.69
N GLY A 718 -29.17 7.75 -27.05
CA GLY A 718 -29.04 8.95 -26.24
C GLY A 718 -30.29 9.34 -25.50
N GLN A 719 -30.22 10.49 -24.83
CA GLN A 719 -31.37 11.11 -24.19
C GLN A 719 -31.32 12.62 -24.28
N SER A 720 -32.50 13.24 -24.36
CA SER A 720 -32.66 14.69 -24.26
C SER A 720 -33.91 14.99 -23.46
N GLY A 721 -33.74 15.56 -22.26
CA GLY A 721 -34.84 15.81 -21.33
C GLY A 721 -35.69 14.57 -21.04
N ALA A 722 -36.99 14.64 -21.34
CA ALA A 722 -37.96 13.55 -21.15
C ALA A 722 -38.02 12.52 -22.30
N TRP A 723 -37.07 12.58 -23.24
CA TRP A 723 -37.05 11.76 -24.45
C TRP A 723 -35.81 10.88 -24.54
N PHE A 724 -35.98 9.66 -25.01
CA PHE A 724 -34.87 8.83 -25.49
C PHE A 724 -34.67 9.11 -26.98
N ALA A 725 -33.40 9.32 -27.36
CA ALA A 725 -32.96 9.23 -28.74
C ALA A 725 -32.73 7.75 -29.08
N VAL A 726 -33.35 7.29 -30.15
CA VAL A 726 -33.32 5.90 -30.61
C VAL A 726 -32.86 5.83 -32.06
N LEU A 727 -32.15 4.76 -32.39
CA LEU A 727 -31.84 4.45 -33.79
C LEU A 727 -33.08 3.77 -34.41
N PHE A 728 -33.74 4.45 -35.34
CA PHE A 728 -34.94 3.94 -36.00
C PHE A 728 -34.89 4.24 -37.50
N GLY A 729 -35.00 3.19 -38.32
CA GLY A 729 -34.95 3.31 -39.78
C GLY A 729 -33.65 3.95 -40.32
N GLY A 730 -32.53 3.77 -39.61
CA GLY A 730 -31.24 4.39 -39.97
C GLY A 730 -31.08 5.86 -39.51
N HIS A 731 -32.08 6.41 -38.81
CA HIS A 731 -32.06 7.78 -38.33
C HIS A 731 -32.13 7.87 -36.81
N MET A 732 -31.65 8.97 -36.25
CA MET A 732 -31.92 9.34 -34.87
C MET A 732 -33.34 9.88 -34.78
N ARG A 733 -34.15 9.23 -33.94
CA ARG A 733 -35.55 9.59 -33.66
C ARG A 733 -35.81 9.61 -32.17
N TYR A 734 -36.95 10.12 -31.75
CA TYR A 734 -37.25 10.32 -30.34
C TYR A 734 -38.53 9.61 -29.90
N VAL A 735 -38.45 8.97 -28.73
CA VAL A 735 -39.59 8.37 -28.04
C VAL A 735 -39.62 8.84 -26.59
N SER A 736 -40.81 8.97 -25.99
CA SER A 736 -40.92 9.44 -24.61
C SER A 736 -40.40 8.40 -23.62
N LYS A 737 -39.52 8.81 -22.70
CA LYS A 737 -38.91 7.95 -21.67
C LYS A 737 -39.95 7.24 -20.82
N ARG A 738 -41.06 7.91 -20.52
CA ARG A 738 -42.17 7.41 -19.68
C ARG A 738 -42.71 6.06 -20.16
N TYR A 739 -42.58 5.76 -21.45
CA TYR A 739 -43.18 4.60 -22.09
C TYR A 739 -42.16 3.51 -22.45
N VAL A 740 -40.92 3.63 -21.98
CA VAL A 740 -39.83 2.70 -22.28
C VAL A 740 -39.26 2.16 -20.98
N VAL A 741 -39.23 0.83 -20.86
CA VAL A 741 -38.47 0.14 -19.80
C VAL A 741 -37.08 -0.15 -20.34
N VAL A 742 -36.06 0.43 -19.71
CA VAL A 742 -34.65 0.12 -20.01
C VAL A 742 -34.36 -1.29 -19.51
N LEU A 743 -33.74 -2.11 -20.35
CA LEU A 743 -33.30 -3.46 -20.01
C LEU A 743 -31.94 -3.42 -19.30
N PRO A 744 -31.70 -4.35 -18.35
CA PRO A 744 -30.42 -4.47 -17.65
C PRO A 744 -29.26 -4.85 -18.57
#